data_AF-A0A1J5KEN8-F1
#
_entry.id   AF-A0A1J5KEN8-F1
#
_cell.length_a   1.000
_cell.length_b   1.000
_cell.length_c   1.000
_cell.angle_alpha   90.00
_cell.angle_beta   90.00
_cell.angle_gamma   90.00
#
_symmetry.space_group_name_H-M   'P 1'
#
loop_
_entity.id
_entity.type
_entity.pdbx_description
1 polymer ?
#
loop_
_entity_poly.entity_id
_entity_poly.type
_entity_poly.pdbx_seq_one_letter_code
_entity_poly.pdbx_strand_id
1 'polypeptide(L)'
;MRGEATFSDGINTIALKSAMKLHGPGIVRTKKSSFVRIKIEEQGTLTVGANSRMSIKKEGKRTPALISLLRGKIRAKINKTKTGKHKLLLQTRSASIGVRGTDFLLVYNEKNHITSNITFSGEVDFYKKSDERILESLKEDFDNGNDLALLKNMNTTSVADELSTNKIVRIRKGDFSGAYPTYETPLAPTKISNLQLQILAKEFDVKDIRSRSGVVYNKVLRRKKFKLTNKNLIPEPQGRKVEELLTYEDKIIVSGLSVRPGGVIDLDTGIYVMPPKGSHYDKSTSTYLMPSDYGGVDSGTGDYVPPKNIEIDPLKGFVRWENGVRKQIDKFSKAVTDLFDKYKNMTRVDFLTDLNYFYSLKSYENYYGEYKHITNANSMTFDAGATAGRHIFNNKRYLHYLKARIDMVLYNRRDEPLVQRNDRLITAYGYEFHRKHIVNKRKARFVVDAEFETTYQDHRNRDQFDFYTERSRLKIYEEFNLSRRHINQIGMAVSAFQGHTDDNHGNIIEGFWNNSISTNRPYSFELNFLYSSRIEKKNDNHFNISKAEFVVTRKDIFRKTNLSLFSAYEYHDSQKEVDIDHAKVFDSKLELLRSKGEYLKFKLYYRYLNHNSTGLKNRDFIQQEWGIGSQFIF
;
A
#
# COMPACT_ATOMS: atom_id res chain seq x y z
N MET A 1 8.28 -37.72 -7.53
CA MET A 1 8.56 -36.42 -6.89
C MET A 1 10.07 -36.19 -6.94
N ARG A 2 10.50 -34.93 -7.05
CA ARG A 2 11.91 -34.56 -6.91
C ARG A 2 12.03 -33.31 -6.03
N GLY A 3 13.05 -33.27 -5.19
CA GLY A 3 13.29 -32.18 -4.27
C GLY A 3 12.32 -32.22 -3.08
N GLU A 4 12.04 -31.04 -2.51
CA GLU A 4 11.25 -30.90 -1.30
C GLU A 4 9.85 -30.36 -1.60
N ALA A 5 8.85 -31.06 -1.07
CA ALA A 5 7.46 -30.66 -1.17
C ALA A 5 6.68 -31.09 0.07
N THR A 6 5.66 -30.31 0.42
CA THR A 6 4.80 -30.58 1.58
C THR A 6 3.34 -30.52 1.17
N PHE A 7 2.50 -31.21 1.94
CA PHE A 7 1.05 -31.11 1.89
C PHE A 7 0.54 -30.66 3.26
N SER A 8 -0.43 -29.75 3.28
CA SER A 8 -1.09 -29.33 4.51
C SER A 8 -2.61 -29.42 4.37
N ASP A 9 -3.27 -30.12 5.29
CA ASP A 9 -4.74 -30.21 5.37
C ASP A 9 -5.35 -29.05 6.18
N GLY A 10 -4.51 -28.12 6.62
CA GLY A 10 -4.87 -26.99 7.47
C GLY A 10 -4.51 -27.18 8.95
N ILE A 11 -4.45 -28.42 9.44
CA ILE A 11 -4.08 -28.70 10.84
C ILE A 11 -2.65 -29.21 10.88
N ASN A 12 -2.31 -30.14 10.00
CA ASN A 12 -1.01 -30.78 9.91
C ASN A 12 -0.29 -30.36 8.63
N THR A 13 1.04 -30.35 8.67
CA THR A 13 1.88 -30.23 7.48
C THR A 13 2.79 -31.44 7.40
N ILE A 14 2.71 -32.18 6.30
CA ILE A 14 3.48 -33.42 6.07
C ILE A 14 4.38 -33.28 4.86
N ALA A 15 5.58 -33.85 4.93
CA ALA A 15 6.46 -33.96 3.77
C ALA A 15 5.90 -34.99 2.78
N LEU A 16 5.85 -34.62 1.50
CA LEU A 16 5.37 -35.50 0.44
C LEU A 16 6.44 -36.56 0.11
N LYS A 17 5.98 -37.79 -0.14
CA LYS A 17 6.80 -38.92 -0.61
C LYS A 17 6.21 -39.51 -1.88
N SER A 18 7.03 -40.27 -2.62
CA SER A 18 6.55 -40.98 -3.81
C SER A 18 5.44 -41.97 -3.45
N ALA A 19 4.45 -42.13 -4.33
CA ALA A 19 3.28 -43.00 -4.15
C ALA A 19 2.35 -42.68 -2.96
N MET A 20 2.56 -41.56 -2.26
CA MET A 20 1.69 -41.12 -1.17
C MET A 20 0.29 -40.75 -1.68
N LYS A 21 -0.75 -41.24 -0.99
CA LYS A 21 -2.13 -40.85 -1.24
C LYS A 21 -2.45 -39.58 -0.46
N LEU A 22 -3.06 -38.61 -1.14
CA LEU A 22 -3.47 -37.34 -0.54
C LEU A 22 -4.99 -37.30 -0.45
N HIS A 23 -5.51 -37.07 0.76
CA HIS A 23 -6.92 -36.86 1.01
C HIS A 23 -7.12 -35.37 1.27
N GLY A 24 -7.87 -34.70 0.39
CA GLY A 24 -8.12 -33.26 0.45
C GLY A 24 -9.45 -32.90 1.14
N PRO A 25 -9.69 -31.61 1.46
CA PRO A 25 -8.97 -30.44 0.94
C PRO A 25 -7.59 -30.24 1.56
N GLY A 26 -6.69 -29.59 0.81
CA GLY A 26 -5.36 -29.23 1.34
C GLY A 26 -4.48 -28.48 0.35
N ILE A 27 -3.30 -28.06 0.82
CA ILE A 27 -2.35 -27.20 0.11
C ILE A 27 -1.05 -27.96 -0.14
N VAL A 28 -0.66 -28.08 -1.41
CA VAL A 28 0.65 -28.58 -1.85
C VAL A 28 1.61 -27.41 -2.02
N ARG A 29 2.82 -27.55 -1.48
CA ARG A 29 3.92 -26.58 -1.61
C ARG A 29 5.16 -27.26 -2.16
N THR A 30 5.86 -26.61 -3.07
CA THR A 30 7.16 -27.07 -3.62
C THR A 30 8.23 -26.00 -3.40
N LYS A 31 9.46 -26.43 -3.07
CA LYS A 31 10.63 -25.55 -2.96
C LYS A 31 11.28 -25.28 -4.32
N LYS A 32 12.41 -24.56 -4.31
CA LYS A 32 13.27 -24.35 -5.48
C LYS A 32 13.73 -25.70 -6.05
N SER A 33 13.82 -25.80 -7.37
CA SER A 33 14.26 -27.01 -8.10
C SER A 33 13.50 -28.29 -7.73
N SER A 34 12.27 -28.15 -7.23
CA SER A 34 11.43 -29.25 -6.76
C SER A 34 10.15 -29.35 -7.59
N PHE A 35 9.64 -30.57 -7.79
CA PHE A 35 8.35 -30.77 -8.45
C PHE A 35 7.63 -32.00 -7.92
N VAL A 36 6.31 -31.94 -7.97
CA VAL A 36 5.41 -33.03 -7.56
C VAL A 36 4.48 -33.35 -8.71
N ARG A 37 4.41 -34.63 -9.09
CA ARG A 37 3.40 -35.15 -10.02
C ARG A 37 2.32 -35.85 -9.21
N ILE A 38 1.09 -35.42 -9.38
CA ILE A 38 -0.11 -35.90 -8.71
C ILE A 38 -1.00 -36.56 -9.76
N LYS A 39 -1.38 -37.82 -9.53
CA LYS A 39 -2.41 -38.50 -10.34
C LYS A 39 -3.77 -38.19 -9.72
N ILE A 40 -4.67 -37.58 -10.49
CA ILE A 40 -6.02 -37.23 -10.05
C ILE A 40 -6.96 -38.34 -10.52
N GLU A 41 -7.05 -39.43 -9.77
CA GLU A 41 -7.90 -40.60 -10.07
C GLU A 41 -7.91 -40.95 -11.58
N GLU A 42 -9.10 -40.95 -12.20
CA GLU A 42 -9.34 -41.21 -13.63
C GLU A 42 -9.31 -39.94 -14.50
N GLN A 43 -9.13 -38.76 -13.89
CA GLN A 43 -9.23 -37.47 -14.57
C GLN A 43 -7.95 -37.11 -15.33
N GLY A 44 -6.78 -37.43 -14.78
CA GLY A 44 -5.50 -37.16 -15.43
C GLY A 44 -4.33 -36.98 -14.46
N THR A 45 -3.31 -36.26 -14.91
CA THR A 45 -2.11 -35.95 -14.11
C THR A 45 -1.87 -34.46 -14.03
N LEU A 46 -1.36 -34.03 -12.88
CA LEU A 46 -1.02 -32.65 -12.57
C LEU A 46 0.40 -32.60 -12.03
N THR A 47 1.24 -31.78 -12.63
CA THR A 47 2.61 -31.55 -12.16
C THR A 47 2.71 -30.14 -11.60
N VAL A 48 3.02 -30.02 -10.32
CA VAL A 48 3.30 -28.77 -9.62
C VAL A 48 4.80 -28.50 -9.72
N GLY A 49 5.18 -27.41 -10.40
CA GLY A 49 6.58 -27.05 -10.64
C GLY A 49 7.25 -26.41 -9.42
N ALA A 50 8.47 -25.89 -9.60
CA ALA A 50 9.23 -25.26 -8.52
C ALA A 50 8.54 -24.00 -7.96
N ASN A 51 8.84 -23.68 -6.70
CA ASN A 51 8.36 -22.48 -6.00
C ASN A 51 6.84 -22.27 -6.04
N SER A 52 6.07 -23.36 -6.12
CA SER A 52 4.63 -23.31 -6.36
C SER A 52 3.84 -23.58 -5.08
N ARG A 53 2.66 -22.98 -4.99
CA ARG A 53 1.66 -23.23 -3.94
C ARG A 53 0.31 -23.42 -4.58
N MET A 54 -0.34 -24.53 -4.27
CA MET A 54 -1.59 -24.91 -4.90
C MET A 54 -2.50 -25.58 -3.88
N SER A 55 -3.76 -25.20 -3.84
CA SER A 55 -4.77 -25.94 -3.09
C SER A 55 -5.55 -26.89 -3.98
N ILE A 56 -6.05 -27.95 -3.37
CA ILE A 56 -6.91 -28.95 -4.02
C ILE A 56 -8.15 -29.11 -3.16
N LYS A 57 -9.33 -29.00 -3.77
CA LYS A 57 -10.63 -29.31 -3.17
C LYS A 57 -11.41 -30.21 -4.12
N LYS A 58 -11.95 -31.31 -3.60
CA LYS A 58 -12.85 -32.20 -4.35
C LYS A 58 -14.08 -32.49 -3.51
N GLU A 59 -15.25 -32.07 -4.01
CA GLU A 59 -16.52 -32.12 -3.25
C GLU A 59 -17.32 -33.42 -3.50
N GLY A 60 -16.81 -34.35 -4.31
CA GLY A 60 -17.47 -35.63 -4.58
C GLY A 60 -16.88 -36.40 -5.76
N LYS A 61 -17.40 -37.61 -6.03
CA LYS A 61 -16.95 -38.46 -7.16
C LYS A 61 -17.38 -37.92 -8.53
N ARG A 62 -18.51 -37.22 -8.60
CA ARG A 62 -19.12 -36.70 -9.85
C ARG A 62 -18.92 -35.20 -10.07
N THR A 63 -18.34 -34.48 -9.10
CA THR A 63 -18.03 -33.06 -9.24
C THR A 63 -16.63 -32.88 -9.84
N PRO A 64 -16.41 -31.85 -10.68
CA PRO A 64 -15.08 -31.50 -11.15
C PRO A 64 -14.15 -31.24 -9.96
N ALA A 65 -12.89 -31.65 -10.07
CA ALA A 65 -11.90 -31.24 -9.08
C ALA A 65 -11.67 -29.72 -9.21
N LEU A 66 -11.62 -29.01 -8.08
CA LEU A 66 -11.27 -27.60 -8.02
C LEU A 66 -9.83 -27.47 -7.56
N ILE A 67 -9.01 -26.85 -8.40
CA ILE A 67 -7.62 -26.56 -8.11
C ILE A 67 -7.44 -25.06 -8.07
N SER A 68 -6.89 -24.52 -6.97
CA SER A 68 -6.50 -23.11 -6.95
C SER A 68 -4.99 -22.99 -6.95
N LEU A 69 -4.45 -22.33 -7.96
CA LEU A 69 -3.03 -22.00 -8.04
C LEU A 69 -2.80 -20.66 -7.33
N LEU A 70 -2.17 -20.72 -6.17
CA LEU A 70 -1.89 -19.55 -5.33
C LEU A 70 -0.58 -18.86 -5.73
N ARG A 71 0.38 -19.60 -6.29
CA ARG A 71 1.56 -19.07 -6.99
C ARG A 71 2.31 -20.17 -7.74
N GLY A 72 3.14 -19.76 -8.69
CA GLY A 72 4.07 -20.62 -9.42
C GLY A 72 3.46 -21.20 -10.68
N LYS A 73 3.74 -22.48 -10.97
CA LYS A 73 3.41 -23.10 -12.26
C LYS A 73 2.92 -24.53 -12.11
N ILE A 74 1.93 -24.88 -12.92
CA ILE A 74 1.38 -26.24 -13.00
C ILE A 74 1.26 -26.67 -14.46
N ARG A 75 1.58 -27.93 -14.74
CA ARG A 75 1.24 -28.58 -16.02
C ARG A 75 0.19 -29.65 -15.76
N ALA A 76 -0.91 -29.62 -16.49
CA ALA A 76 -1.98 -30.60 -16.34
C ALA A 76 -2.23 -31.31 -17.67
N LYS A 77 -2.31 -32.64 -17.61
CA LYS A 77 -2.67 -33.51 -18.72
C LYS A 77 -3.95 -34.26 -18.34
N ILE A 78 -5.07 -33.81 -18.89
CA ILE A 78 -6.42 -34.26 -18.56
C ILE A 78 -6.96 -35.15 -19.68
N ASN A 79 -7.47 -36.32 -19.31
CA ASN A 79 -8.02 -37.29 -20.25
C ASN A 79 -9.30 -36.72 -20.91
N LYS A 80 -9.50 -36.94 -22.21
CA LYS A 80 -10.76 -36.55 -22.91
C LYS A 80 -11.97 -37.35 -22.40
N THR A 81 -13.19 -36.79 -22.55
CA THR A 81 -14.46 -37.51 -22.33
C THR A 81 -15.48 -37.21 -23.40
N LYS A 82 -16.46 -38.11 -23.55
CA LYS A 82 -17.60 -37.98 -24.47
C LYS A 82 -18.64 -36.93 -24.05
N THR A 83 -18.70 -36.52 -22.78
CA THR A 83 -19.83 -35.77 -22.20
C THR A 83 -19.77 -34.24 -22.36
N GLY A 84 -18.73 -33.67 -22.97
CA GLY A 84 -18.62 -32.23 -23.24
C GLY A 84 -18.53 -31.29 -22.01
N LYS A 85 -18.66 -31.79 -20.78
CA LYS A 85 -18.57 -31.01 -19.53
C LYS A 85 -17.12 -30.83 -19.05
N HIS A 86 -16.84 -29.77 -18.28
CA HIS A 86 -15.52 -29.55 -17.64
C HIS A 86 -15.22 -30.66 -16.62
N LYS A 87 -14.06 -31.31 -16.74
CA LYS A 87 -13.57 -32.30 -15.76
C LYS A 87 -12.79 -31.66 -14.61
N LEU A 88 -12.14 -30.56 -14.93
CA LEU A 88 -11.27 -29.85 -14.01
C LEU A 88 -11.57 -28.36 -14.13
N LEU A 89 -11.82 -27.75 -12.98
CA LEU A 89 -11.92 -26.31 -12.83
C LEU A 89 -10.67 -25.84 -12.10
N LEU A 90 -9.99 -24.87 -12.69
CA LEU A 90 -8.85 -24.24 -12.05
C LEU A 90 -9.13 -22.76 -11.86
N GLN A 91 -8.55 -22.19 -10.82
CA GLN A 91 -8.60 -20.76 -10.60
C GLN A 91 -7.28 -20.24 -10.06
N THR A 92 -7.07 -18.96 -10.29
CA THR A 92 -6.08 -18.12 -9.61
C THR A 92 -6.84 -16.92 -9.03
N ARG A 93 -6.11 -15.95 -8.43
CA ARG A 93 -6.76 -14.68 -8.05
C ARG A 93 -7.25 -13.90 -9.26
N SER A 94 -6.57 -13.99 -10.41
CA SER A 94 -6.89 -13.21 -11.61
C SER A 94 -7.63 -13.96 -12.71
N ALA A 95 -7.82 -15.27 -12.61
CA ALA A 95 -8.45 -16.06 -13.66
C ALA A 95 -9.27 -17.25 -13.17
N SER A 96 -10.21 -17.68 -14.01
CA SER A 96 -10.96 -18.94 -13.90
C SER A 96 -10.84 -19.72 -15.20
N ILE A 97 -10.72 -21.04 -15.08
CA ILE A 97 -10.21 -21.90 -16.15
C ILE A 97 -10.98 -23.21 -16.19
N GLY A 98 -11.59 -23.51 -17.33
CA GLY A 98 -12.36 -24.72 -17.57
C GLY A 98 -11.65 -25.68 -18.53
N VAL A 99 -11.51 -26.96 -18.14
CA VAL A 99 -10.75 -27.96 -18.90
C VAL A 99 -11.57 -29.23 -19.16
N ARG A 100 -11.58 -29.72 -20.40
CA ARG A 100 -12.41 -30.87 -20.86
C ARG A 100 -11.61 -32.07 -21.40
N GLY A 101 -10.31 -31.92 -21.62
CA GLY A 101 -9.44 -32.99 -22.13
C GLY A 101 -8.20 -32.43 -22.83
N THR A 102 -7.31 -31.85 -22.04
CA THR A 102 -6.30 -30.88 -22.52
C THR A 102 -4.95 -31.15 -21.84
N ASP A 103 -3.85 -30.94 -22.58
CA ASP A 103 -2.50 -30.78 -22.03
C ASP A 103 -2.13 -29.30 -22.08
N PHE A 104 -1.88 -28.68 -20.91
CA PHE A 104 -1.60 -27.25 -20.82
C PHE A 104 -0.65 -26.93 -19.67
N LEU A 105 0.06 -25.80 -19.79
CA LEU A 105 0.84 -25.16 -18.74
C LEU A 105 0.11 -23.92 -18.26
N LEU A 106 0.00 -23.77 -16.94
CA LEU A 106 -0.55 -22.58 -16.29
C LEU A 106 0.50 -22.00 -15.34
N VAL A 107 0.72 -20.70 -15.44
CA VAL A 107 1.63 -19.91 -14.60
C VAL A 107 0.81 -18.83 -13.92
N TYR A 108 1.05 -18.61 -12.62
CA TYR A 108 0.48 -17.50 -11.87
C TYR A 108 1.54 -16.89 -10.96
N ASN A 109 1.74 -15.59 -11.08
CA ASN A 109 2.68 -14.88 -10.22
C ASN A 109 1.92 -14.03 -9.19
N GLU A 110 2.14 -14.32 -7.91
CA GLU A 110 1.45 -13.66 -6.79
C GLU A 110 1.84 -12.20 -6.60
N LYS A 111 2.99 -11.77 -7.17
CA LYS A 111 3.48 -10.40 -7.04
C LYS A 111 2.87 -9.47 -8.06
N ASN A 112 2.61 -9.90 -9.29
CA ASN A 112 2.04 -9.06 -10.35
C ASN A 112 0.60 -9.46 -10.72
N HIS A 113 0.07 -10.52 -10.12
CA HIS A 113 -1.24 -11.11 -10.38
C HIS A 113 -1.51 -11.52 -11.83
N ILE A 114 -0.47 -11.78 -12.62
CA ILE A 114 -0.61 -12.25 -14.00
C ILE A 114 -0.81 -13.76 -13.98
N THR A 115 -1.87 -14.21 -14.66
CA THR A 115 -2.08 -15.63 -14.98
C THR A 115 -1.86 -15.87 -16.46
N SER A 116 -1.09 -16.90 -16.79
CA SER A 116 -0.62 -17.18 -18.15
C SER A 116 -0.84 -18.64 -18.48
N ASN A 117 -1.51 -18.93 -19.59
CA ASN A 117 -1.85 -20.29 -20.02
C ASN A 117 -1.30 -20.58 -21.42
N ILE A 118 -0.66 -21.74 -21.58
CA ILE A 118 -0.19 -22.28 -22.86
C ILE A 118 -0.85 -23.64 -23.06
N THR A 119 -1.48 -23.86 -24.21
CA THR A 119 -2.14 -25.15 -24.51
C THR A 119 -1.34 -25.96 -25.52
N PHE A 120 -0.98 -27.21 -25.17
CA PHE A 120 -0.22 -28.13 -26.04
C PHE A 120 -1.14 -29.07 -26.85
N SER A 121 -2.33 -29.39 -26.32
CA SER A 121 -3.33 -30.23 -26.97
C SER A 121 -4.70 -29.99 -26.35
N GLY A 122 -5.77 -30.04 -27.13
CA GLY A 122 -7.13 -29.76 -26.67
C GLY A 122 -7.44 -28.25 -26.65
N GLU A 123 -8.40 -27.86 -25.81
CA GLU A 123 -8.82 -26.46 -25.64
C GLU A 123 -9.00 -26.12 -24.15
N VAL A 124 -8.78 -24.86 -23.80
CA VAL A 124 -9.00 -24.30 -22.45
C VAL A 124 -9.98 -23.14 -22.56
N ASP A 125 -11.06 -23.18 -21.77
CA ASP A 125 -11.93 -22.01 -21.56
C ASP A 125 -11.27 -21.13 -20.48
N PHE A 126 -11.00 -19.86 -20.78
CA PHE A 126 -10.22 -18.97 -19.95
C PHE A 126 -10.93 -17.64 -19.70
N TYR A 127 -11.16 -17.30 -18.43
CA TYR A 127 -11.80 -16.07 -17.98
C TYR A 127 -10.84 -15.25 -17.11
N LYS A 128 -10.88 -13.91 -17.24
CA LYS A 128 -10.13 -12.98 -16.40
C LYS A 128 -11.08 -12.33 -15.38
N LYS A 129 -10.77 -12.45 -14.10
CA LYS A 129 -11.53 -11.84 -13.00
C LYS A 129 -11.34 -10.31 -12.98
N SER A 130 -12.33 -9.57 -12.53
CA SER A 130 -12.25 -8.10 -12.42
C SER A 130 -11.15 -7.66 -11.44
N ASP A 131 -10.62 -6.46 -11.62
CA ASP A 131 -9.59 -5.92 -10.73
C ASP A 131 -10.13 -5.67 -9.32
N GLU A 132 -11.41 -5.31 -9.21
CA GLU A 132 -12.12 -5.16 -7.95
C GLU A 132 -12.10 -6.46 -7.15
N ARG A 133 -12.36 -7.60 -7.80
CA ARG A 133 -12.36 -8.92 -7.17
C ARG A 133 -10.95 -9.37 -6.78
N ILE A 134 -9.94 -9.02 -7.58
CA ILE A 134 -8.53 -9.25 -7.22
C ILE A 134 -8.20 -8.45 -5.94
N LEU A 135 -8.55 -7.15 -5.89
CA LEU A 135 -8.31 -6.29 -4.73
C LEU A 135 -9.05 -6.76 -3.48
N GLU A 136 -10.30 -7.23 -3.62
CA GLU A 136 -11.08 -7.81 -2.52
C GLU A 136 -10.42 -9.06 -1.96
N SER A 137 -10.00 -10.00 -2.82
CA SER A 137 -9.28 -11.20 -2.36
C SER A 137 -7.97 -10.89 -1.63
N LEU A 138 -7.28 -9.80 -2.02
CA LEU A 138 -6.07 -9.35 -1.34
C LEU A 138 -6.36 -8.73 0.04
N LYS A 139 -7.54 -8.13 0.24
CA LYS A 139 -7.99 -7.67 1.56
C LYS A 139 -8.29 -8.85 2.47
N GLU A 140 -9.06 -9.80 1.96
CA GLU A 140 -9.43 -11.00 2.73
C GLU A 140 -8.19 -11.76 3.20
N ASP A 141 -7.15 -11.90 2.37
CA ASP A 141 -5.90 -12.55 2.75
C ASP A 141 -5.14 -11.81 3.86
N PHE A 142 -5.21 -10.48 3.83
CA PHE A 142 -4.59 -9.64 4.85
C PHE A 142 -5.35 -9.70 6.17
N ASP A 143 -6.68 -9.67 6.12
CA ASP A 143 -7.54 -9.70 7.31
C ASP A 143 -7.52 -11.07 7.99
N ASN A 144 -7.45 -12.16 7.21
CA ASN A 144 -7.55 -13.51 7.74
C ASN A 144 -6.21 -14.14 8.15
N GLY A 145 -5.07 -13.59 7.71
CA GLY A 145 -3.71 -13.93 8.16
C GLY A 145 -3.22 -15.39 7.95
N ASN A 146 -4.12 -16.33 7.61
CA ASN A 146 -3.86 -17.77 7.63
C ASN A 146 -4.31 -18.45 6.33
N ASP A 147 -3.48 -19.40 5.88
CA ASP A 147 -3.73 -20.23 4.69
C ASP A 147 -5.03 -21.06 4.75
N LEU A 148 -5.66 -21.20 5.93
CA LEU A 148 -6.93 -21.89 6.14
C LEU A 148 -8.14 -21.16 5.55
N ALA A 149 -8.15 -19.83 5.61
CA ALA A 149 -9.27 -19.02 5.12
C ALA A 149 -9.41 -19.15 3.60
N LEU A 150 -8.27 -19.24 2.91
CA LEU A 150 -8.19 -19.53 1.47
C LEU A 150 -8.88 -20.84 1.10
N LEU A 151 -8.81 -21.88 1.93
CA LEU A 151 -9.47 -23.18 1.66
C LEU A 151 -10.99 -23.13 1.89
N LYS A 152 -11.45 -22.36 2.87
CA LYS A 152 -12.88 -22.24 3.22
C LYS A 152 -13.69 -21.46 2.19
N ASN A 153 -13.10 -20.44 1.56
CA ASN A 153 -13.77 -19.57 0.59
C ASN A 153 -13.77 -20.13 -0.86
N MET A 154 -13.21 -21.33 -1.09
CA MET A 154 -13.23 -21.97 -2.42
C MET A 154 -14.58 -22.65 -2.69
N ASN A 155 -15.36 -22.09 -3.60
CA ASN A 155 -16.62 -22.68 -4.05
C ASN A 155 -16.53 -23.12 -5.52
N THR A 156 -16.89 -24.37 -5.83
CA THR A 156 -16.88 -24.92 -7.20
C THR A 156 -17.93 -24.24 -8.08
N THR A 157 -19.09 -23.92 -7.50
CA THR A 157 -20.21 -23.27 -8.16
C THR A 157 -19.81 -21.93 -8.76
N SER A 158 -19.02 -21.12 -8.04
CA SER A 158 -18.62 -19.79 -8.53
C SER A 158 -17.71 -19.84 -9.76
N VAL A 159 -16.84 -20.85 -9.90
CA VAL A 159 -15.94 -20.95 -11.06
C VAL A 159 -16.69 -21.42 -12.30
N ALA A 160 -17.61 -22.38 -12.15
CA ALA A 160 -18.46 -22.84 -13.24
C ALA A 160 -19.40 -21.72 -13.74
N ASP A 161 -19.98 -20.95 -12.82
CA ASP A 161 -20.82 -19.80 -13.14
C ASP A 161 -20.04 -18.68 -13.81
N GLU A 162 -18.83 -18.39 -13.34
CA GLU A 162 -17.95 -17.40 -13.98
C GLU A 162 -17.67 -17.76 -15.45
N LEU A 163 -17.43 -19.04 -15.74
CA LEU A 163 -17.14 -19.52 -17.10
C LEU A 163 -18.37 -19.61 -18.02
N SER A 164 -19.58 -19.70 -17.47
CA SER A 164 -20.82 -19.80 -18.25
C SER A 164 -21.45 -18.43 -18.53
N THR A 165 -21.30 -17.49 -17.60
CA THR A 165 -21.97 -16.17 -17.65
C THR A 165 -21.11 -15.06 -18.25
N ASN A 166 -19.78 -15.18 -18.18
CA ASN A 166 -18.87 -14.11 -18.63
C ASN A 166 -18.28 -14.37 -20.01
N LYS A 167 -17.70 -13.31 -20.58
CA LYS A 167 -16.94 -13.38 -21.82
C LYS A 167 -15.62 -14.13 -21.61
N ILE A 168 -15.57 -15.37 -22.07
CA ILE A 168 -14.39 -16.24 -22.03
C ILE A 168 -13.59 -16.18 -23.33
N VAL A 169 -12.32 -16.55 -23.26
CA VAL A 169 -11.43 -16.80 -24.39
C VAL A 169 -11.12 -18.29 -24.45
N ARG A 170 -11.22 -18.89 -25.65
CA ARG A 170 -10.81 -20.28 -25.88
C ARG A 170 -9.37 -20.33 -26.38
N ILE A 171 -8.51 -21.00 -25.62
CA ILE A 171 -7.09 -21.17 -25.95
C ILE A 171 -6.92 -22.53 -26.60
N ARG A 172 -6.46 -22.54 -27.85
CA ARG A 172 -6.28 -23.77 -28.65
C ARG A 172 -4.83 -24.25 -28.59
N LYS A 173 -4.59 -25.46 -29.12
CA LYS A 173 -3.25 -26.02 -29.28
C LYS A 173 -2.28 -25.04 -29.95
N GLY A 174 -1.15 -24.80 -29.30
CA GLY A 174 -0.08 -23.91 -29.74
C GLY A 174 -0.26 -22.45 -29.30
N ASP A 175 -1.44 -22.10 -28.79
CA ASP A 175 -1.77 -20.73 -28.40
C ASP A 175 -1.50 -20.49 -26.91
N PHE A 176 -1.26 -19.21 -26.64
CA PHE A 176 -1.13 -18.60 -25.34
C PHE A 176 -2.22 -17.54 -25.15
N SER A 177 -2.70 -17.42 -23.92
CA SER A 177 -3.43 -16.24 -23.45
C SER A 177 -3.08 -15.98 -21.99
N GLY A 178 -3.28 -14.75 -21.54
CA GLY A 178 -3.08 -14.38 -20.15
C GLY A 178 -4.14 -13.42 -19.63
N ALA A 179 -4.41 -13.54 -18.33
CA ALA A 179 -5.23 -12.65 -17.54
C ALA A 179 -4.30 -11.66 -16.85
N TYR A 180 -4.24 -10.46 -17.40
CA TYR A 180 -3.43 -9.38 -16.90
C TYR A 180 -4.31 -8.45 -16.06
N PRO A 181 -3.85 -7.97 -14.90
CA PRO A 181 -4.59 -6.93 -14.19
C PRO A 181 -4.78 -5.71 -15.07
N THR A 182 -5.85 -4.94 -14.86
CA THR A 182 -6.28 -3.75 -15.61
C THR A 182 -6.82 -3.98 -17.03
N TYR A 183 -6.72 -5.21 -17.53
CA TYR A 183 -7.42 -5.62 -18.74
C TYR A 183 -8.85 -6.01 -18.38
N GLU A 184 -9.84 -5.70 -19.21
CA GLU A 184 -11.22 -6.14 -18.94
C GLU A 184 -11.42 -7.63 -19.24
N THR A 185 -10.73 -8.14 -20.27
CA THR A 185 -10.81 -9.54 -20.70
C THR A 185 -9.42 -10.15 -20.83
N PRO A 186 -9.29 -11.48 -20.94
CA PRO A 186 -7.99 -12.08 -21.28
C PRO A 186 -7.42 -11.55 -22.59
N LEU A 187 -6.11 -11.67 -22.77
CA LEU A 187 -5.48 -11.44 -24.07
C LEU A 187 -6.10 -12.35 -25.12
N ALA A 188 -6.21 -11.86 -26.35
CA ALA A 188 -6.59 -12.71 -27.47
C ALA A 188 -5.55 -13.85 -27.62
N PRO A 189 -5.98 -15.07 -28.00
CA PRO A 189 -5.06 -16.18 -28.22
C PRO A 189 -3.98 -15.82 -29.24
N THR A 190 -2.73 -16.09 -28.92
CA THR A 190 -1.58 -15.82 -29.80
C THR A 190 -0.60 -16.98 -29.76
N LYS A 191 0.11 -17.24 -30.86
CA LYS A 191 1.16 -18.26 -30.89
C LYS A 191 2.41 -17.76 -30.17
N ILE A 192 3.01 -18.60 -29.34
CA ILE A 192 4.33 -18.34 -28.75
C ILE A 192 5.45 -18.75 -29.71
N SER A 193 6.69 -18.50 -29.33
CA SER A 193 7.87 -19.00 -30.04
C SER A 193 7.79 -20.51 -30.22
N ASN A 194 7.88 -20.98 -31.45
CA ASN A 194 7.86 -22.41 -31.77
C ASN A 194 9.00 -23.17 -31.06
N LEU A 195 10.17 -22.52 -30.90
CA LEU A 195 11.30 -23.06 -30.14
C LEU A 195 10.90 -23.34 -28.69
N GLN A 196 10.33 -22.35 -28.00
CA GLN A 196 9.90 -22.52 -26.61
C GLN A 196 8.77 -23.56 -26.50
N LEU A 197 7.79 -23.51 -27.41
CA LEU A 197 6.67 -24.46 -27.44
C LEU A 197 7.16 -25.91 -27.56
N GLN A 198 8.11 -26.19 -28.45
CA GLN A 198 8.67 -27.53 -28.63
C GLN A 198 9.41 -28.03 -27.40
N ILE A 199 10.15 -27.16 -26.70
CA ILE A 199 10.84 -27.52 -25.45
C ILE A 199 9.81 -27.79 -24.35
N LEU A 200 8.82 -26.92 -24.18
CA LEU A 200 7.78 -27.06 -23.16
C LEU A 200 6.82 -28.23 -23.40
N ALA A 201 6.60 -28.61 -24.66
CA ALA A 201 5.72 -29.71 -25.03
C ALA A 201 6.32 -31.08 -24.66
N LYS A 202 7.65 -31.22 -24.62
CA LYS A 202 8.31 -32.44 -24.15
C LYS A 202 7.83 -32.76 -22.74
N GLU A 203 7.50 -34.03 -22.47
CA GLU A 203 7.07 -34.40 -21.12
C GLU A 203 8.22 -34.13 -20.14
N PHE A 204 7.90 -33.55 -18.98
CA PHE A 204 8.89 -33.41 -17.90
C PHE A 204 9.32 -34.81 -17.43
N ASP A 205 10.36 -35.39 -18.01
CA ASP A 205 10.96 -36.62 -17.48
C ASP A 205 12.03 -36.27 -16.44
N VAL A 206 12.14 -37.10 -15.40
CA VAL A 206 13.14 -36.97 -14.31
C VAL A 206 14.57 -36.99 -14.88
N LYS A 207 14.75 -37.62 -16.05
CA LYS A 207 16.02 -37.77 -16.77
C LYS A 207 16.50 -36.48 -17.46
N ASP A 208 15.60 -35.59 -17.88
CA ASP A 208 15.94 -34.41 -18.70
C ASP A 208 16.72 -33.33 -17.93
N ILE A 209 16.58 -33.29 -16.60
CA ILE A 209 17.27 -32.34 -15.71
C ILE A 209 18.77 -32.67 -15.54
N ARG A 210 19.25 -33.84 -16.01
CA ARG A 210 20.69 -34.20 -15.98
C ARG A 210 21.48 -33.70 -17.19
N SER A 211 20.82 -33.21 -18.23
CA SER A 211 21.51 -32.63 -19.39
C SER A 211 22.06 -31.24 -19.03
N ARG A 212 23.28 -30.92 -19.49
CA ARG A 212 23.81 -29.55 -19.42
C ARG A 212 22.82 -28.65 -20.18
N SER A 213 22.00 -27.88 -19.47
CA SER A 213 21.09 -26.94 -20.12
C SER A 213 21.86 -25.72 -20.59
N GLY A 214 21.55 -25.27 -21.80
CA GLY A 214 22.16 -24.09 -22.42
C GLY A 214 21.08 -23.15 -22.93
N VAL A 215 21.48 -21.91 -23.21
CA VAL A 215 20.57 -20.93 -23.80
C VAL A 215 20.50 -21.15 -25.31
N VAL A 216 19.29 -21.38 -25.83
CA VAL A 216 19.03 -21.54 -27.26
C VAL A 216 18.32 -20.30 -27.80
N TYR A 217 18.68 -19.91 -29.01
CA TYR A 217 18.17 -18.73 -29.70
C TYR A 217 17.56 -19.10 -31.06
N ASN A 218 16.66 -18.27 -31.56
CA ASN A 218 16.24 -18.38 -32.96
C ASN A 218 17.41 -18.03 -33.88
N LYS A 219 17.63 -18.83 -34.93
CA LYS A 219 18.60 -18.51 -35.98
C LYS A 219 18.01 -17.41 -36.86
N VAL A 220 18.56 -16.19 -36.79
CA VAL A 220 18.13 -15.06 -37.63
C VAL A 220 19.21 -14.78 -38.69
N LEU A 221 18.80 -14.73 -39.96
CA LEU A 221 19.69 -14.59 -41.12
C LEU A 221 20.36 -13.20 -41.27
N ARG A 222 19.92 -12.18 -40.52
CA ARG A 222 20.52 -10.82 -40.51
C ARG A 222 20.52 -10.21 -39.09
N ARG A 223 21.69 -9.73 -38.63
CA ARG A 223 21.89 -9.06 -37.32
C ARG A 223 21.41 -7.59 -37.35
N LYS A 224 20.10 -7.35 -37.44
CA LYS A 224 19.56 -6.05 -37.01
C LYS A 224 19.61 -6.03 -35.47
N LYS A 225 20.34 -5.06 -34.89
CA LYS A 225 20.36 -4.88 -33.43
C LYS A 225 19.05 -4.25 -32.96
N PHE A 226 18.46 -4.80 -31.91
CA PHE A 226 17.27 -4.25 -31.26
C PHE A 226 17.60 -3.72 -29.86
N LYS A 227 16.98 -2.60 -29.49
CA LYS A 227 17.10 -2.05 -28.14
C LYS A 227 16.07 -2.70 -27.23
N LEU A 228 16.51 -3.29 -26.12
CA LEU A 228 15.63 -3.85 -25.09
C LEU A 228 14.78 -2.75 -24.44
N THR A 229 13.47 -2.98 -24.32
CA THR A 229 12.49 -2.02 -23.76
C THR A 229 11.30 -2.76 -23.13
N ASN A 230 10.72 -2.18 -22.07
CA ASN A 230 9.51 -2.70 -21.45
C ASN A 230 8.26 -2.56 -22.32
N LYS A 231 8.29 -1.79 -23.42
CA LYS A 231 7.18 -1.75 -24.40
C LYS A 231 6.90 -3.10 -25.06
N ASN A 232 7.87 -4.01 -25.00
CA ASN A 232 7.76 -5.37 -25.51
C ASN A 232 7.44 -6.39 -24.43
N LEU A 233 7.45 -5.99 -23.17
CA LEU A 233 6.67 -6.68 -22.16
C LEU A 233 5.23 -6.20 -22.30
N ILE A 234 4.28 -7.00 -21.85
CA ILE A 234 2.85 -6.69 -21.66
C ILE A 234 2.37 -5.36 -22.28
N PRO A 235 1.44 -5.39 -23.24
CA PRO A 235 0.90 -4.15 -23.79
C PRO A 235 0.35 -3.24 -22.68
N GLU A 236 0.41 -1.93 -22.87
CA GLU A 236 -0.56 -1.06 -22.19
C GLU A 236 -1.94 -1.44 -22.72
N PRO A 237 -3.02 -1.48 -21.89
CA PRO A 237 -4.36 -1.73 -22.38
C PRO A 237 -4.72 -0.61 -23.36
N GLN A 238 -4.49 -0.85 -24.65
CA GLN A 238 -4.75 0.12 -25.67
C GLN A 238 -6.26 0.10 -25.89
N GLY A 239 -6.97 1.09 -25.32
CA GLY A 239 -8.37 1.36 -25.62
C GLY A 239 -8.63 1.73 -27.10
N ARG A 240 -7.68 1.48 -28.00
CA ARG A 240 -7.76 1.71 -29.44
C ARG A 240 -7.15 0.51 -30.17
N LYS A 241 -7.81 0.10 -31.26
CA LYS A 241 -7.29 -0.87 -32.23
C LYS A 241 -5.89 -0.43 -32.65
N VAL A 242 -4.89 -1.29 -32.42
CA VAL A 242 -3.55 -1.07 -32.96
C VAL A 242 -3.51 -1.75 -34.32
N GLU A 243 -3.59 -0.95 -35.38
CA GLU A 243 -3.21 -1.42 -36.71
C GLU A 243 -1.68 -1.53 -36.74
N GLU A 244 -1.16 -2.68 -36.35
CA GLU A 244 0.25 -2.99 -36.56
C GLU A 244 0.40 -3.62 -37.96
N LEU A 245 0.95 -2.85 -38.91
CA LEU A 245 1.32 -3.37 -40.23
C LEU A 245 2.42 -4.41 -40.05
N LEU A 246 2.10 -5.66 -40.38
CA LEU A 246 2.95 -6.82 -40.12
C LEU A 246 3.90 -7.16 -41.30
N THR A 247 3.63 -6.73 -42.54
CA THR A 247 4.59 -6.67 -43.66
C THR A 247 4.02 -5.84 -44.82
N TYR A 248 4.83 -5.54 -45.86
CA TYR A 248 4.42 -4.76 -47.05
C TYR A 248 3.31 -5.43 -47.88
N GLU A 249 3.08 -6.75 -47.72
CA GLU A 249 2.18 -7.53 -48.59
C GLU A 249 0.91 -8.10 -47.91
N ASP A 250 0.88 -8.29 -46.57
CA ASP A 250 -0.26 -8.93 -45.90
C ASP A 250 -0.74 -8.16 -44.66
N LYS A 251 -1.99 -7.67 -44.71
CA LYS A 251 -2.68 -7.01 -43.58
C LYS A 251 -3.28 -8.06 -42.64
N ILE A 252 -2.62 -8.36 -41.53
CA ILE A 252 -3.25 -9.07 -40.40
C ILE A 252 -3.66 -8.03 -39.37
N ILE A 253 -4.97 -7.93 -39.09
CA ILE A 253 -5.51 -7.05 -38.05
C ILE A 253 -5.25 -7.72 -36.69
N VAL A 254 -4.26 -7.20 -35.96
CA VAL A 254 -4.08 -7.52 -34.54
C VAL A 254 -5.25 -6.85 -33.80
N SER A 255 -6.20 -7.63 -33.30
CA SER A 255 -7.28 -7.09 -32.46
C SER A 255 -6.66 -6.34 -31.26
N GLY A 256 -7.30 -5.28 -30.76
CA GLY A 256 -6.71 -4.37 -29.75
C GLY A 256 -6.28 -5.02 -28.41
N LEU A 257 -6.55 -6.31 -28.22
CA LEU A 257 -6.15 -7.12 -27.06
C LEU A 257 -5.19 -8.27 -27.42
N SER A 258 -4.66 -8.28 -28.64
CA SER A 258 -3.70 -9.28 -29.13
C SER A 258 -2.27 -8.73 -29.04
N VAL A 259 -1.31 -9.61 -28.81
CA VAL A 259 0.13 -9.31 -28.80
C VAL A 259 0.80 -9.96 -30.00
N ARG A 260 1.94 -9.41 -30.43
CA ARG A 260 2.66 -9.93 -31.58
C ARG A 260 3.05 -11.41 -31.36
N PRO A 261 2.71 -12.32 -32.29
CA PRO A 261 2.99 -13.75 -32.13
C PRO A 261 4.48 -14.06 -32.26
N GLY A 262 4.93 -15.16 -31.64
CA GLY A 262 6.32 -15.62 -31.67
C GLY A 262 7.19 -15.18 -30.49
N GLY A 263 6.59 -14.52 -29.50
CA GLY A 263 7.24 -14.15 -28.26
C GLY A 263 7.46 -15.32 -27.33
N VAL A 264 8.19 -15.07 -26.25
CA VAL A 264 8.55 -16.06 -25.23
C VAL A 264 7.90 -15.69 -23.90
N ILE A 265 7.55 -16.70 -23.11
CA ILE A 265 6.94 -16.50 -21.79
C ILE A 265 7.99 -16.75 -20.72
N ASP A 266 8.10 -15.81 -19.79
CA ASP A 266 8.87 -15.98 -18.58
C ASP A 266 8.04 -16.78 -17.56
N LEU A 267 8.47 -17.99 -17.21
CA LEU A 267 7.66 -18.93 -16.43
C LEU A 267 7.65 -18.62 -14.92
N ASP A 268 8.46 -17.66 -14.49
CA ASP A 268 8.53 -17.21 -13.09
C ASP A 268 7.64 -15.99 -12.84
N THR A 269 7.55 -15.06 -13.80
CA THR A 269 6.70 -13.87 -13.73
C THR A 269 5.36 -14.02 -14.45
N GLY A 270 5.24 -15.00 -15.35
CA GLY A 270 4.09 -15.17 -16.24
C GLY A 270 4.05 -14.15 -17.38
N ILE A 271 5.06 -13.30 -17.52
CA ILE A 271 5.06 -12.20 -18.48
C ILE A 271 5.37 -12.70 -19.88
N TYR A 272 4.56 -12.31 -20.86
CA TYR A 272 4.86 -12.50 -22.27
C TYR A 272 5.82 -11.42 -22.79
N VAL A 273 6.96 -11.86 -23.32
CA VAL A 273 7.97 -11.04 -23.99
C VAL A 273 7.71 -11.09 -25.49
N MET A 274 7.08 -10.05 -26.03
CA MET A 274 6.75 -10.00 -27.46
C MET A 274 7.98 -9.62 -28.29
N PRO A 275 8.08 -10.08 -29.55
CA PRO A 275 9.17 -9.65 -30.41
C PRO A 275 9.16 -8.14 -30.64
N PRO A 276 10.31 -7.47 -30.89
CA PRO A 276 10.37 -6.04 -31.22
C PRO A 276 9.92 -5.75 -32.66
N LYS A 277 9.46 -4.52 -32.90
CA LYS A 277 8.92 -4.12 -34.21
C LYS A 277 10.01 -4.26 -35.28
N GLY A 278 9.67 -4.90 -36.40
CA GLY A 278 10.62 -5.21 -37.47
C GLY A 278 11.45 -6.48 -37.25
N SER A 279 11.03 -7.35 -36.32
CA SER A 279 11.51 -8.74 -36.25
C SER A 279 11.18 -9.51 -37.54
N HIS A 280 11.97 -10.52 -37.87
CA HIS A 280 11.73 -11.36 -39.04
C HIS A 280 10.48 -12.23 -38.84
N TYR A 281 9.58 -12.26 -39.83
CA TYR A 281 8.38 -13.08 -39.80
C TYR A 281 8.65 -14.42 -40.50
N ASP A 282 8.39 -15.52 -39.80
CA ASP A 282 8.44 -16.87 -40.34
C ASP A 282 7.04 -17.29 -40.81
N LYS A 283 6.87 -17.40 -42.13
CA LYS A 283 5.60 -17.79 -42.77
C LYS A 283 5.19 -19.21 -42.38
N SER A 284 6.14 -20.11 -42.14
CA SER A 284 5.87 -21.54 -41.86
C SER A 284 5.20 -21.74 -40.50
N THR A 285 5.63 -20.99 -39.49
CA THR A 285 5.06 -21.03 -38.14
C THR A 285 3.96 -19.98 -37.93
N SER A 286 3.88 -18.99 -38.83
CA SER A 286 3.06 -17.79 -38.70
C SER A 286 3.41 -16.96 -37.46
N THR A 287 4.72 -16.82 -37.18
CA THR A 287 5.21 -16.13 -35.98
C THR A 287 6.42 -15.25 -36.28
N TYR A 288 6.70 -14.27 -35.41
CA TYR A 288 7.92 -13.49 -35.48
C TYR A 288 9.05 -14.19 -34.72
N LEU A 289 10.24 -14.21 -35.31
CA LEU A 289 11.42 -14.73 -34.66
C LEU A 289 11.90 -13.73 -33.60
N MET A 290 12.03 -14.21 -32.36
CA MET A 290 12.60 -13.45 -31.26
C MET A 290 14.11 -13.21 -31.49
N PRO A 291 14.59 -11.96 -31.69
CA PRO A 291 16.02 -11.66 -31.75
C PRO A 291 16.75 -12.00 -30.45
N SER A 292 18.01 -12.40 -30.58
CA SER A 292 18.90 -12.73 -29.45
C SER A 292 19.15 -11.57 -28.49
N ASP A 293 18.98 -10.32 -28.94
CA ASP A 293 19.08 -9.12 -28.09
C ASP A 293 18.01 -9.09 -26.99
N TYR A 294 16.92 -9.84 -27.17
CA TYR A 294 15.86 -10.04 -26.19
C TYR A 294 16.03 -11.34 -25.41
N GLY A 295 17.18 -12.01 -25.48
CA GLY A 295 17.43 -13.25 -24.76
C GLY A 295 17.04 -14.50 -25.55
N GLY A 296 16.98 -15.63 -24.84
CA GLY A 296 16.74 -16.95 -25.41
C GLY A 296 15.89 -17.81 -24.49
N VAL A 297 15.97 -19.12 -24.69
CA VAL A 297 15.21 -20.11 -23.90
C VAL A 297 16.17 -21.16 -23.37
N ASP A 298 16.00 -21.58 -22.12
CA ASP A 298 16.75 -22.69 -21.56
C ASP A 298 16.33 -24.01 -22.21
N SER A 299 17.31 -24.74 -22.77
CA SER A 299 17.05 -25.96 -23.55
C SER A 299 16.44 -27.10 -22.76
N GLY A 300 16.57 -27.10 -21.43
CA GLY A 300 16.09 -28.16 -20.55
C GLY A 300 14.75 -27.85 -19.89
N THR A 301 14.52 -26.59 -19.51
CA THR A 301 13.31 -26.18 -18.78
C THR A 301 12.27 -25.49 -19.66
N GLY A 302 12.69 -24.95 -20.81
CA GLY A 302 11.86 -24.09 -21.64
C GLY A 302 11.60 -22.71 -21.03
N ASP A 303 12.29 -22.36 -19.94
CA ASP A 303 12.15 -21.05 -19.31
C ASP A 303 12.84 -19.97 -20.15
N TYR A 304 12.32 -18.75 -20.06
CA TYR A 304 12.94 -17.61 -20.71
C TYR A 304 14.25 -17.25 -20.01
N VAL A 305 15.29 -16.99 -20.80
CA VAL A 305 16.57 -16.54 -20.29
C VAL A 305 16.85 -15.14 -20.84
N PRO A 306 16.77 -14.08 -20.01
CA PRO A 306 17.03 -12.72 -20.44
C PRO A 306 18.50 -12.51 -20.88
N PRO A 307 18.81 -11.42 -21.59
CA PRO A 307 20.19 -11.04 -21.91
C PRO A 307 21.07 -10.93 -20.66
N LYS A 308 22.39 -11.00 -20.86
CA LYS A 308 23.37 -10.88 -19.77
C LYS A 308 23.15 -9.60 -18.96
N ASN A 309 23.20 -9.72 -17.63
CA ASN A 309 22.98 -8.65 -16.64
C ASN A 309 21.56 -8.05 -16.63
N ILE A 310 20.58 -8.70 -17.26
CA ILE A 310 19.17 -8.33 -17.23
C ILE A 310 18.38 -9.39 -16.45
N GLU A 311 17.37 -8.96 -15.71
CA GLU A 311 16.35 -9.78 -15.06
C GLU A 311 14.96 -9.23 -15.41
N ILE A 312 13.93 -10.08 -15.40
CA ILE A 312 12.53 -9.60 -15.42
C ILE A 312 12.03 -9.53 -13.98
N ASP A 313 11.81 -8.31 -13.51
CA ASP A 313 11.09 -8.04 -12.27
C ASP A 313 9.57 -8.06 -12.55
N PRO A 314 8.75 -8.77 -11.74
CA PRO A 314 7.30 -8.86 -11.95
C PRO A 314 6.59 -7.51 -12.00
N LEU A 315 7.12 -6.48 -11.32
CA LEU A 315 6.53 -5.17 -11.14
C LEU A 315 7.25 -4.07 -11.93
N LYS A 316 8.52 -4.29 -12.29
CA LYS A 316 9.35 -3.27 -12.97
C LYS A 316 9.75 -3.67 -14.39
N GLY A 317 9.36 -4.86 -14.86
CA GLY A 317 9.75 -5.38 -16.15
C GLY A 317 11.26 -5.66 -16.21
N PHE A 318 11.89 -5.39 -17.33
CA PHE A 318 13.33 -5.51 -17.47
C PHE A 318 14.06 -4.56 -16.51
N VAL A 319 14.89 -5.16 -15.66
CA VAL A 319 15.82 -4.48 -14.77
C VAL A 319 17.24 -4.89 -15.11
N ARG A 320 18.15 -3.92 -15.10
CA ARG A 320 19.57 -4.15 -15.29
C ARG A 320 20.28 -4.17 -13.95
N TRP A 321 21.22 -5.08 -13.83
CA TRP A 321 22.14 -5.15 -12.71
C TRP A 321 23.34 -4.21 -12.96
N GLU A 322 23.48 -3.13 -12.17
CA GLU A 322 24.66 -2.24 -12.15
C GLU A 322 25.08 -1.88 -10.71
N ASN A 323 26.35 -2.13 -10.33
CA ASN A 323 27.00 -1.65 -9.09
C ASN A 323 26.19 -1.79 -7.78
N GLY A 324 26.01 -2.98 -7.21
CA GLY A 324 25.09 -3.17 -6.08
C GLY A 324 23.58 -3.16 -6.42
N VAL A 325 23.15 -2.55 -7.53
CA VAL A 325 21.78 -2.02 -7.63
C VAL A 325 21.03 -2.49 -8.89
N ARG A 326 19.74 -2.82 -8.72
CA ARG A 326 18.79 -3.06 -9.80
C ARG A 326 18.26 -1.74 -10.34
N LYS A 327 18.57 -1.40 -11.59
CA LYS A 327 18.05 -0.21 -12.27
C LYS A 327 17.02 -0.60 -13.32
N GLN A 328 15.86 0.03 -13.31
CA GLN A 328 14.83 -0.18 -14.33
C GLN A 328 15.30 0.42 -15.67
N ILE A 329 15.08 -0.30 -16.78
CA ILE A 329 15.49 0.17 -18.11
C ILE A 329 14.61 1.34 -18.59
N ASP A 330 13.29 1.19 -18.44
CA ASP A 330 12.27 2.19 -18.77
C ASP A 330 10.95 1.88 -18.02
N LYS A 331 9.96 2.78 -18.07
CA LYS A 331 8.70 2.59 -17.33
C LYS A 331 8.01 1.29 -17.78
N PHE A 332 7.73 0.42 -16.81
CA PHE A 332 6.85 -0.73 -16.96
C PHE A 332 5.38 -0.31 -16.95
N SER A 333 4.48 -1.24 -17.30
CA SER A 333 3.03 -1.01 -17.41
C SER A 333 2.51 -0.17 -16.24
N LYS A 334 2.01 1.03 -16.58
CA LYS A 334 1.38 1.96 -15.63
C LYS A 334 0.24 1.29 -14.88
N ALA A 335 -0.47 0.40 -15.57
CA ALA A 335 -1.68 -0.22 -15.07
C ALA A 335 -1.38 -1.23 -13.94
N VAL A 336 -0.31 -2.02 -14.08
CA VAL A 336 0.20 -2.88 -12.99
C VAL A 336 0.60 -2.01 -11.79
N THR A 337 1.33 -0.93 -12.04
CA THR A 337 1.76 0.02 -10.99
C THR A 337 0.57 0.63 -10.24
N ASP A 338 -0.46 1.10 -10.96
CA ASP A 338 -1.65 1.73 -10.40
C ASP A 338 -2.45 0.78 -9.50
N LEU A 339 -2.50 -0.52 -9.81
CA LEU A 339 -3.13 -1.54 -8.95
C LEU A 339 -2.38 -1.69 -7.62
N PHE A 340 -1.04 -1.76 -7.67
CA PHE A 340 -0.23 -1.88 -6.46
C PHE A 340 -0.22 -0.62 -5.63
N ASP A 341 -0.27 0.55 -6.24
CA ASP A 341 -0.42 1.81 -5.51
C ASP A 341 -1.76 1.85 -4.78
N LYS A 342 -2.86 1.36 -5.38
CA LYS A 342 -4.14 1.21 -4.66
C LYS A 342 -4.01 0.30 -3.45
N TYR A 343 -3.35 -0.85 -3.59
CA TYR A 343 -3.11 -1.78 -2.48
C TYR A 343 -2.24 -1.17 -1.38
N LYS A 344 -1.11 -0.56 -1.73
CA LYS A 344 -0.20 0.12 -0.78
C LYS A 344 -0.92 1.22 0.00
N ASN A 345 -1.85 1.92 -0.64
CA ASN A 345 -2.65 2.96 -0.01
C ASN A 345 -3.76 2.42 0.92
N MET A 346 -4.08 1.13 0.87
CA MET A 346 -5.11 0.51 1.71
C MET A 346 -4.58 0.05 3.07
N THR A 347 -3.30 -0.28 3.18
CA THR A 347 -2.67 -0.79 4.43
C THR A 347 -1.60 0.15 4.96
N ARG A 348 -1.69 1.43 4.62
CA ARG A 348 -0.72 2.45 5.04
C ARG A 348 -0.71 2.57 6.56
N VAL A 349 0.48 2.40 7.12
CA VAL A 349 0.81 2.72 8.51
C VAL A 349 1.60 4.01 8.44
N ASP A 350 1.21 4.97 9.27
CA ASP A 350 1.91 6.24 9.45
C ASP A 350 2.53 6.24 10.85
N PHE A 351 3.81 6.55 10.94
CA PHE A 351 4.49 6.71 12.22
C PHE A 351 5.26 8.02 12.24
N LEU A 352 5.01 8.83 13.26
CA LEU A 352 5.63 10.13 13.48
C LEU A 352 6.19 10.16 14.89
N THR A 353 7.44 10.55 15.07
CA THR A 353 7.99 10.87 16.39
C THR A 353 8.67 12.21 16.37
N ASP A 354 8.53 12.95 17.46
CA ASP A 354 9.15 14.24 17.69
C ASP A 354 9.88 14.19 19.04
N LEU A 355 11.16 14.57 19.05
CA LEU A 355 11.99 14.65 20.25
C LEU A 355 12.59 16.05 20.31
N ASN A 356 12.20 16.83 21.30
CA ASN A 356 12.62 18.21 21.49
C ASN A 356 13.27 18.38 22.88
N TYR A 357 14.29 19.22 22.94
CA TYR A 357 14.89 19.68 24.16
C TYR A 357 15.01 21.20 24.10
N PHE A 358 14.50 21.90 25.11
CA PHE A 358 14.56 23.36 25.14
C PHE A 358 14.87 23.91 26.53
N TYR A 359 15.54 25.06 26.50
CA TYR A 359 15.86 25.88 27.66
C TYR A 359 14.97 27.12 27.65
N SER A 360 14.34 27.43 28.78
CA SER A 360 13.41 28.54 28.94
C SER A 360 13.82 29.41 30.12
N LEU A 361 13.74 30.73 30.00
CA LEU A 361 14.09 31.65 31.10
C LEU A 361 13.05 31.71 32.21
N LYS A 362 11.82 31.29 31.95
CA LYS A 362 10.72 31.31 32.93
C LYS A 362 9.75 30.16 32.66
N SER A 363 9.14 29.63 33.70
CA SER A 363 8.21 28.49 33.59
C SER A 363 6.77 28.91 33.86
N TYR A 364 5.86 28.39 33.02
CA TYR A 364 4.43 28.65 33.05
C TYR A 364 3.65 27.35 32.94
N GLU A 365 2.43 27.38 33.46
CA GLU A 365 1.44 26.34 33.24
C GLU A 365 0.56 26.73 32.06
N ASN A 366 0.22 25.78 31.19
CA ASN A 366 -0.89 25.94 30.26
C ASN A 366 -2.07 25.15 30.81
N TYR A 367 -3.05 25.87 31.35
CA TYR A 367 -4.26 25.35 31.94
C TYR A 367 -5.41 25.43 30.93
N TYR A 368 -5.56 24.38 30.11
CA TYR A 368 -6.59 24.30 29.06
C TYR A 368 -6.66 25.54 28.15
N GLY A 369 -5.50 26.09 27.78
CA GLY A 369 -5.36 27.31 26.97
C GLY A 369 -5.07 28.59 27.75
N GLU A 370 -5.26 28.61 29.08
CA GLU A 370 -4.90 29.74 29.94
C GLU A 370 -3.44 29.62 30.39
N TYR A 371 -2.63 30.66 30.22
CA TYR A 371 -1.26 30.66 30.71
C TYR A 371 -1.18 31.17 32.15
N LYS A 372 -0.66 30.36 33.07
CA LYS A 372 -0.50 30.72 34.48
C LYS A 372 0.99 30.84 34.83
N HIS A 373 1.40 31.98 35.40
CA HIS A 373 2.74 32.13 35.95
C HIS A 373 2.96 31.16 37.11
N ILE A 374 4.06 30.42 37.05
CA ILE A 374 4.46 29.49 38.11
C ILE A 374 5.67 30.05 38.84
N THR A 375 6.77 30.32 38.12
CA THR A 375 8.03 30.78 38.71
C THR A 375 8.91 31.49 37.69
N ASN A 376 9.76 32.41 38.16
CA ASN A 376 10.78 33.09 37.37
C ASN A 376 12.05 32.25 37.18
N ALA A 377 12.01 30.97 37.53
CA ALA A 377 13.10 30.03 37.37
C ALA A 377 13.33 29.60 35.91
N ASN A 378 14.59 29.58 35.47
CA ASN A 378 14.99 29.03 34.17
C ASN A 378 14.79 27.51 34.11
N SER A 379 14.04 26.95 33.17
CA SER A 379 13.82 25.50 33.09
C SER A 379 14.42 24.86 31.84
N MET A 380 14.81 23.59 31.96
CA MET A 380 15.13 22.72 30.84
C MET A 380 14.00 21.71 30.70
N THR A 381 13.48 21.54 29.48
CA THR A 381 12.34 20.67 29.21
C THR A 381 12.69 19.69 28.11
N PHE A 382 12.38 18.42 28.36
CA PHE A 382 12.41 17.34 27.38
C PHE A 382 10.99 17.01 26.96
N ASP A 383 10.71 17.11 25.67
CA ASP A 383 9.39 16.90 25.07
C ASP A 383 9.51 15.81 24.00
N ALA A 384 8.84 14.69 24.23
CA ALA A 384 8.86 13.53 23.35
C ALA A 384 7.45 13.11 22.98
N GLY A 385 7.12 13.17 21.69
CA GLY A 385 5.85 12.76 21.13
C GLY A 385 6.01 11.62 20.14
N ALA A 386 5.06 10.69 20.10
CA ALA A 386 4.93 9.70 19.06
C ALA A 386 3.46 9.51 18.67
N THR A 387 3.17 9.56 17.38
CA THR A 387 1.87 9.27 16.80
C THR A 387 2.00 8.10 15.85
N ALA A 388 1.10 7.13 15.98
CA ALA A 388 0.95 6.02 15.06
C ALA A 388 -0.48 6.02 14.51
N GLY A 389 -0.63 5.69 13.23
CA GLY A 389 -1.95 5.49 12.67
C GLY A 389 -1.97 4.48 11.54
N ARG A 390 -3.17 3.98 11.27
CA ARG A 390 -3.40 2.92 10.31
C ARG A 390 -4.68 3.16 9.54
N HIS A 391 -4.56 3.10 8.22
CA HIS A 391 -5.70 3.00 7.33
C HIS A 391 -6.36 1.63 7.54
N ILE A 392 -7.54 1.58 8.16
CA ILE A 392 -8.32 0.35 8.30
C ILE A 392 -9.11 0.08 7.02
N PHE A 393 -9.62 1.14 6.39
CA PHE A 393 -10.33 1.05 5.12
C PHE A 393 -10.11 2.29 4.29
N ASN A 394 -9.85 2.14 3.00
CA ASN A 394 -9.65 3.27 2.09
C ASN A 394 -10.18 2.95 0.69
N ASN A 395 -11.16 3.71 0.21
CA ASN A 395 -11.62 3.65 -1.17
C ASN A 395 -11.83 5.06 -1.77
N LYS A 396 -12.46 5.15 -2.94
CA LYS A 396 -12.71 6.45 -3.62
C LYS A 396 -13.66 7.38 -2.85
N ARG A 397 -14.53 6.85 -1.98
CA ARG A 397 -15.59 7.60 -1.26
C ARG A 397 -15.32 7.72 0.24
N TYR A 398 -14.67 6.75 0.87
CA TYR A 398 -14.52 6.67 2.31
C TYR A 398 -13.08 6.35 2.72
N LEU A 399 -12.71 6.83 3.92
CA LEU A 399 -11.49 6.46 4.63
C LEU A 399 -11.85 6.28 6.10
N HIS A 400 -11.38 5.18 6.69
CA HIS A 400 -11.46 4.88 8.11
C HIS A 400 -10.02 4.77 8.61
N TYR A 401 -9.68 5.59 9.61
CA TYR A 401 -8.32 5.74 10.09
C TYR A 401 -8.30 5.62 11.61
N LEU A 402 -7.52 4.68 12.11
CA LEU A 402 -7.30 4.52 13.55
C LEU A 402 -5.97 5.16 13.91
N LYS A 403 -5.93 5.88 15.02
CA LYS A 403 -4.74 6.58 15.50
C LYS A 403 -4.51 6.38 16.99
N ALA A 404 -3.25 6.47 17.39
CA ALA A 404 -2.81 6.54 18.77
C ALA A 404 -1.68 7.55 18.89
N ARG A 405 -1.61 8.23 20.04
CA ARG A 405 -0.61 9.25 20.34
C ARG A 405 -0.11 9.05 21.77
N ILE A 406 1.18 9.26 21.98
CA ILE A 406 1.79 9.36 23.29
C ILE A 406 2.68 10.60 23.30
N ASP A 407 2.51 11.48 24.27
CA ASP A 407 3.34 12.66 24.47
C ASP A 407 3.85 12.70 25.90
N MET A 408 5.12 13.01 26.08
CA MET A 408 5.77 13.07 27.38
C MET A 408 6.52 14.38 27.48
N VAL A 409 6.25 15.14 28.54
CA VAL A 409 6.96 16.38 28.84
C VAL A 409 7.57 16.27 30.23
N LEU A 410 8.89 16.40 30.33
CA LEU A 410 9.65 16.29 31.57
C LEU A 410 10.50 17.54 31.79
N TYR A 411 10.44 18.13 32.98
CA TYR A 411 11.16 19.31 33.37
C TYR A 411 12.34 18.95 34.28
N ASN A 412 13.55 19.34 33.89
CA ASN A 412 14.77 19.08 34.64
C ASN A 412 15.02 20.20 35.67
N ARG A 413 14.38 20.10 36.84
CA ARG A 413 14.69 20.91 38.03
C ARG A 413 14.40 20.16 39.31
N ARG A 414 15.40 19.50 39.93
CA ARG A 414 15.24 18.73 41.18
C ARG A 414 14.84 19.57 42.41
N ASP A 415 15.09 20.87 42.38
CA ASP A 415 14.99 21.74 43.58
C ASP A 415 13.82 22.75 43.53
N GLU A 416 13.02 22.78 42.46
CA GLU A 416 11.84 23.67 42.33
C GLU A 416 10.55 22.85 42.13
N PRO A 417 9.85 22.49 43.22
CA PRO A 417 8.68 21.61 43.17
C PRO A 417 7.57 22.11 42.25
N LEU A 418 7.42 23.43 42.10
CA LEU A 418 6.40 24.03 41.24
C LEU A 418 6.64 23.78 39.74
N VAL A 419 7.90 23.59 39.33
CA VAL A 419 8.25 23.31 37.91
C VAL A 419 8.10 21.82 37.60
N GLN A 420 8.54 20.94 38.49
CA GLN A 420 8.37 19.48 38.34
C GLN A 420 6.91 19.07 38.27
N ARG A 421 6.03 19.82 38.94
CA ARG A 421 4.57 19.64 38.91
C ARG A 421 3.97 19.57 37.50
N ASN A 422 4.68 20.09 36.50
CA ASN A 422 4.23 20.10 35.11
C ASN A 422 4.68 18.87 34.31
N ASP A 423 5.42 17.94 34.92
CA ASP A 423 5.76 16.67 34.30
C ASP A 423 4.46 15.93 33.97
N ARG A 424 4.33 15.54 32.70
CA ARG A 424 3.11 14.91 32.20
C ARG A 424 3.38 13.84 31.17
N LEU A 425 2.50 12.85 31.18
CA LEU A 425 2.37 11.82 30.16
C LEU A 425 0.94 11.86 29.62
N ILE A 426 0.80 12.05 28.32
CA ILE A 426 -0.46 12.06 27.62
C ILE A 426 -0.51 10.82 26.74
N THR A 427 -1.56 10.03 26.86
CA THR A 427 -1.85 8.92 25.95
C THR A 427 -3.20 9.15 25.32
N ALA A 428 -3.30 9.06 24.00
CA ALA A 428 -4.56 9.19 23.30
C ALA A 428 -4.76 8.08 22.27
N TYR A 429 -6.01 7.72 22.04
CA TYR A 429 -6.43 6.87 20.94
C TYR A 429 -7.64 7.48 20.27
N GLY A 430 -7.76 7.30 18.96
CA GLY A 430 -8.80 7.94 18.20
C GLY A 430 -9.13 7.25 16.90
N TYR A 431 -10.25 7.67 16.33
CA TYR A 431 -10.79 7.16 15.09
C TYR A 431 -11.30 8.31 14.23
N GLU A 432 -10.83 8.35 12.98
CA GLU A 432 -11.25 9.30 11.98
C GLU A 432 -12.05 8.60 10.89
N PHE A 433 -13.26 9.11 10.65
CA PHE A 433 -14.06 8.78 9.49
C PHE A 433 -14.00 9.94 8.50
N HIS A 434 -13.68 9.64 7.24
CA HIS A 434 -13.70 10.62 6.19
C HIS A 434 -14.64 10.21 5.06
N ARG A 435 -15.48 11.15 4.62
CA ARG A 435 -16.29 11.04 3.40
C ARG A 435 -15.73 11.97 2.32
N LYS A 436 -15.07 11.36 1.35
CA LYS A 436 -14.50 12.01 0.17
C LYS A 436 -15.61 12.30 -0.85
N HIS A 437 -15.71 13.55 -1.26
CA HIS A 437 -16.72 13.98 -2.21
C HIS A 437 -16.19 15.13 -3.09
N ILE A 438 -17.09 15.75 -3.87
CA ILE A 438 -16.73 16.80 -4.82
C ILE A 438 -17.64 18.00 -4.58
N VAL A 439 -17.04 19.18 -4.41
CA VAL A 439 -17.72 20.48 -4.35
C VAL A 439 -17.15 21.35 -5.47
N ASN A 440 -17.98 21.92 -6.33
CA ASN A 440 -17.56 22.76 -7.46
C ASN A 440 -16.45 22.14 -8.34
N LYS A 441 -16.59 20.84 -8.68
CA LYS A 441 -15.60 20.05 -9.47
C LYS A 441 -14.22 19.90 -8.80
N ARG A 442 -14.09 20.25 -7.52
CA ARG A 442 -12.89 20.09 -6.70
C ARG A 442 -13.12 19.04 -5.63
N LYS A 443 -12.04 18.37 -5.19
CA LYS A 443 -12.12 17.34 -4.16
C LYS A 443 -12.36 18.00 -2.80
N ALA A 444 -13.34 17.49 -2.07
CA ALA A 444 -13.65 17.89 -0.72
C ALA A 444 -13.73 16.66 0.18
N ARG A 445 -13.68 16.87 1.50
CA ARG A 445 -13.68 15.80 2.47
C ARG A 445 -14.33 16.25 3.77
N PHE A 446 -15.45 15.61 4.08
CA PHE A 446 -16.06 15.70 5.40
C PHE A 446 -15.33 14.75 6.34
N VAL A 447 -14.99 15.22 7.54
CA VAL A 447 -14.24 14.44 8.53
C VAL A 447 -14.92 14.50 9.90
N VAL A 448 -15.05 13.34 10.51
CA VAL A 448 -15.44 13.16 11.91
C VAL A 448 -14.29 12.48 12.61
N ASP A 449 -13.73 13.13 13.61
CA ASP A 449 -12.57 12.71 14.38
C ASP A 449 -12.95 12.60 15.85
N ALA A 450 -12.97 11.38 16.37
CA ALA A 450 -13.21 11.08 17.77
C ALA A 450 -11.90 10.67 18.43
N GLU A 451 -11.52 11.35 19.51
CA GLU A 451 -10.29 11.11 20.25
C GLU A 451 -10.61 10.99 21.74
N PHE A 452 -10.04 9.99 22.39
CA PHE A 452 -10.02 9.85 23.84
C PHE A 452 -8.58 9.99 24.32
N GLU A 453 -8.38 10.83 25.32
CA GLU A 453 -7.08 11.19 25.85
C GLU A 453 -7.07 11.03 27.36
N THR A 454 -6.01 10.41 27.87
CA THR A 454 -5.69 10.33 29.30
C THR A 454 -4.40 11.12 29.52
N THR A 455 -4.47 12.14 30.39
CA THR A 455 -3.31 12.92 30.83
C THR A 455 -2.99 12.53 32.26
N TYR A 456 -1.80 11.98 32.49
CA TYR A 456 -1.20 11.79 33.79
C TYR A 456 -0.28 12.98 34.09
N GLN A 457 -0.40 13.58 35.27
CA GLN A 457 0.43 14.70 35.70
C GLN A 457 0.94 14.49 37.13
N ASP A 458 2.22 14.75 37.35
CA ASP A 458 2.92 14.40 38.58
C ASP A 458 2.98 15.58 39.57
N HIS A 459 2.07 15.65 40.53
CA HIS A 459 1.99 16.71 41.53
C HIS A 459 2.57 16.29 42.90
N ARG A 460 3.87 15.97 43.01
CA ARG A 460 4.53 15.51 44.27
C ARG A 460 4.67 16.54 45.40
N ASN A 461 3.67 17.37 45.67
CA ASN A 461 3.72 18.35 46.77
C ASN A 461 2.56 18.27 47.77
N ARG A 462 1.88 17.12 47.82
CA ARG A 462 0.99 16.64 48.88
C ARG A 462 1.14 15.12 48.84
N ASP A 463 0.98 14.40 49.94
CA ASP A 463 1.04 12.92 50.01
C ASP A 463 -0.09 12.19 49.23
N GLN A 464 -0.37 12.63 48.00
CA GLN A 464 -1.36 12.13 47.06
C GLN A 464 -0.60 11.77 45.78
N PHE A 465 -0.42 10.47 45.59
CA PHE A 465 0.12 9.93 44.35
C PHE A 465 -0.96 10.04 43.26
N ASP A 466 -0.59 10.62 42.13
CA ASP A 466 -1.20 10.39 40.83
C ASP A 466 -2.54 11.10 40.56
N PHE A 467 -2.49 12.11 39.70
CA PHE A 467 -3.69 12.76 39.16
C PHE A 467 -3.82 12.49 37.66
N TYR A 468 -5.01 12.05 37.24
CA TYR A 468 -5.33 11.84 35.83
C TYR A 468 -6.57 12.63 35.41
N THR A 469 -6.48 13.23 34.22
CA THR A 469 -7.60 13.86 33.51
C THR A 469 -7.89 13.07 32.25
N GLU A 470 -9.15 12.73 32.04
CA GLU A 470 -9.63 12.10 30.82
C GLU A 470 -10.41 13.12 29.99
N ARG A 471 -10.12 13.16 28.69
CA ARG A 471 -10.77 14.04 27.72
C ARG A 471 -11.33 13.21 26.58
N SER A 472 -12.64 13.33 26.37
CA SER A 472 -13.31 12.84 25.16
C SER A 472 -13.53 14.01 24.22
N ARG A 473 -12.94 13.96 23.03
CA ARG A 473 -13.04 15.02 22.01
C ARG A 473 -13.73 14.50 20.76
N LEU A 474 -14.70 15.26 20.26
CA LEU A 474 -15.33 15.05 18.96
C LEU A 474 -15.09 16.29 18.09
N LYS A 475 -14.39 16.12 16.97
CA LYS A 475 -14.06 17.16 16.02
C LYS A 475 -14.71 16.85 14.67
N ILE A 476 -15.46 17.81 14.14
CA ILE A 476 -16.19 17.68 12.86
C ILE A 476 -15.81 18.83 11.96
N TYR A 477 -15.37 18.55 10.74
CA TYR A 477 -14.96 19.59 9.81
C TYR A 477 -15.08 19.20 8.34
N GLU A 478 -15.12 20.22 7.49
CA GLU A 478 -15.07 20.08 6.05
C GLU A 478 -13.72 20.60 5.53
N GLU A 479 -13.04 19.78 4.73
CA GLU A 479 -11.80 20.14 4.05
C GLU A 479 -12.06 20.38 2.55
N PHE A 480 -11.79 21.59 2.09
CA PHE A 480 -11.91 22.00 0.70
C PHE A 480 -10.52 22.09 0.04
N ASN A 481 -10.31 21.33 -1.04
CA ASN A 481 -9.14 21.51 -1.90
C ASN A 481 -9.45 22.52 -3.02
N LEU A 482 -9.40 23.81 -2.68
CA LEU A 482 -9.68 24.91 -3.62
C LEU A 482 -8.73 24.87 -4.83
N SER A 483 -7.49 24.45 -4.61
CA SER A 483 -6.53 24.09 -5.67
C SER A 483 -5.62 22.94 -5.24
N ARG A 484 -4.69 22.51 -6.11
CA ARG A 484 -3.66 21.51 -5.73
C ARG A 484 -2.72 21.98 -4.61
N ARG A 485 -2.79 23.26 -4.23
CA ARG A 485 -1.90 23.89 -3.26
C ARG A 485 -2.63 24.83 -2.31
N HIS A 486 -3.95 24.78 -2.29
CA HIS A 486 -4.76 25.60 -1.40
C HIS A 486 -5.79 24.70 -0.74
N ILE A 487 -5.63 24.54 0.58
CA ILE A 487 -6.47 23.72 1.43
C ILE A 487 -7.15 24.65 2.42
N ASN A 488 -8.46 24.48 2.59
CA ASN A 488 -9.23 25.14 3.64
C ASN A 488 -9.90 24.09 4.50
N GLN A 489 -9.90 24.27 5.81
CA GLN A 489 -10.63 23.45 6.75
C GLN A 489 -11.45 24.37 7.63
N ILE A 490 -12.73 24.07 7.78
CA ILE A 490 -13.62 24.79 8.69
C ILE A 490 -14.43 23.78 9.48
N GLY A 491 -14.59 24.01 10.78
CA GLY A 491 -15.31 23.07 11.60
C GLY A 491 -15.40 23.49 13.05
N MET A 492 -15.80 22.51 13.86
CA MET A 492 -15.98 22.65 15.29
C MET A 492 -15.46 21.44 16.04
N ALA A 493 -15.16 21.61 17.31
CA ALA A 493 -14.86 20.52 18.21
C ALA A 493 -15.54 20.72 19.56
N VAL A 494 -15.89 19.61 20.20
CA VAL A 494 -16.40 19.59 21.57
C VAL A 494 -15.49 18.68 22.39
N SER A 495 -15.02 19.15 23.53
CA SER A 495 -14.22 18.38 24.48
C SER A 495 -14.94 18.28 25.81
N ALA A 496 -15.18 17.05 26.27
CA ALA A 496 -15.74 16.76 27.58
C ALA A 496 -14.64 16.19 28.49
N PHE A 497 -14.59 16.68 29.73
CA PHE A 497 -13.56 16.34 30.71
C PHE A 497 -14.14 15.53 31.87
N GLN A 498 -13.40 14.50 32.28
CA GLN A 498 -13.70 13.55 33.34
C GLN A 498 -12.42 13.33 34.16
N GLY A 499 -12.50 13.02 35.46
CA GLY A 499 -11.30 12.72 36.29
C GLY A 499 -11.19 13.52 37.59
N HIS A 500 -10.03 13.41 38.25
CA HIS A 500 -9.87 13.69 39.70
C HIS A 500 -9.42 15.12 40.07
N THR A 501 -9.02 15.98 39.12
CA THR A 501 -8.28 17.22 39.44
C THR A 501 -9.02 18.52 39.29
N ASP A 502 -10.02 18.63 38.42
CA ASP A 502 -10.73 19.91 38.30
C ASP A 502 -12.25 19.74 38.22
N ASP A 503 -12.85 19.64 39.40
CA ASP A 503 -14.29 19.75 39.58
C ASP A 503 -14.87 21.07 39.01
N ASN A 504 -14.04 22.11 38.79
CA ASN A 504 -14.44 23.40 38.23
C ASN A 504 -14.33 23.44 36.69
N HIS A 505 -13.87 22.39 36.01
CA HIS A 505 -13.69 22.44 34.56
C HIS A 505 -14.97 22.13 33.77
N GLY A 506 -15.33 23.03 32.85
CA GLY A 506 -16.44 22.88 31.90
C GLY A 506 -16.11 22.06 30.65
N ASN A 507 -17.13 21.73 29.87
CA ASN A 507 -16.90 21.27 28.50
C ASN A 507 -16.40 22.45 27.64
N ILE A 508 -15.47 22.17 26.72
CA ILE A 508 -14.94 23.19 25.79
C ILE A 508 -15.63 23.02 24.44
N ILE A 509 -16.09 24.12 23.87
CA ILE A 509 -16.59 24.19 22.48
C ILE A 509 -15.64 25.08 21.69
N GLU A 510 -15.15 24.55 20.56
CA GLU A 510 -14.21 25.22 19.67
C GLU A 510 -14.82 25.38 18.28
N GLY A 511 -14.67 26.54 17.67
CA GLY A 511 -14.87 26.78 16.24
C GLY A 511 -13.53 27.16 15.61
N PHE A 512 -13.20 26.57 14.46
CA PHE A 512 -11.91 26.84 13.80
C PHE A 512 -12.02 26.98 12.29
N TRP A 513 -11.10 27.76 11.74
CA TRP A 513 -10.87 27.91 10.31
C TRP A 513 -9.37 27.92 10.01
N ASN A 514 -8.90 26.91 9.28
CA ASN A 514 -7.51 26.76 8.89
C ASN A 514 -7.37 26.90 7.38
N ASN A 515 -6.38 27.66 6.93
CA ASN A 515 -6.14 27.93 5.53
C ASN A 515 -4.65 27.74 5.24
N SER A 516 -4.33 26.84 4.30
CA SER A 516 -2.94 26.55 3.92
C SER A 516 -2.75 26.76 2.42
N ILE A 517 -1.79 27.61 2.07
CA ILE A 517 -1.46 27.99 0.69
C ILE A 517 0.02 27.71 0.42
N SER A 518 0.29 26.88 -0.59
CA SER A 518 1.64 26.67 -1.13
C SER A 518 1.78 27.37 -2.48
N THR A 519 2.79 28.23 -2.64
CA THR A 519 3.00 28.97 -3.89
C THR A 519 3.84 28.18 -4.91
N ASN A 520 3.96 28.69 -6.15
CA ASN A 520 4.97 28.20 -7.13
C ASN A 520 6.40 28.57 -6.71
N ARG A 521 6.52 29.58 -5.86
CA ARG A 521 7.78 30.07 -5.31
C ARG A 521 8.08 29.28 -4.02
N PRO A 522 9.26 29.45 -3.40
CA PRO A 522 9.67 28.66 -2.24
C PRO A 522 8.91 29.01 -0.96
N TYR A 523 7.69 29.53 -1.03
CA TYR A 523 6.92 29.98 0.13
C TYR A 523 5.65 29.16 0.30
N SER A 524 5.37 28.80 1.55
CA SER A 524 4.04 28.40 2.02
C SER A 524 3.57 29.30 3.15
N PHE A 525 2.25 29.46 3.22
CA PHE A 525 1.56 30.32 4.16
C PHE A 525 0.45 29.52 4.83
N GLU A 526 0.28 29.69 6.14
CA GLU A 526 -0.83 29.13 6.90
C GLU A 526 -1.46 30.25 7.73
N LEU A 527 -2.79 30.30 7.72
CA LEU A 527 -3.61 31.24 8.48
C LEU A 527 -4.66 30.42 9.22
N ASN A 528 -4.63 30.45 10.55
CA ASN A 528 -5.58 29.70 11.38
C ASN A 528 -6.32 30.65 12.32
N PHE A 529 -7.61 30.45 12.46
CA PHE A 529 -8.45 31.13 13.42
C PHE A 529 -9.11 30.09 14.31
N LEU A 530 -9.14 30.36 15.61
CA LEU A 530 -9.76 29.53 16.63
C LEU A 530 -10.55 30.42 17.58
N TYR A 531 -11.79 30.04 17.84
CA TYR A 531 -12.58 30.55 18.96
C TYR A 531 -12.90 29.38 19.88
N SER A 532 -12.61 29.51 21.17
CA SER A 532 -12.87 28.50 22.19
C SER A 532 -13.68 29.13 23.32
N SER A 533 -14.66 28.39 23.83
CA SER A 533 -15.50 28.82 24.95
C SER A 533 -15.70 27.67 25.94
N ARG A 534 -15.67 28.00 27.24
CA ARG A 534 -15.95 27.08 28.33
C ARG A 534 -16.69 27.78 29.47
N ILE A 535 -17.49 27.02 30.22
CA ILE A 535 -18.17 27.48 31.43
C ILE A 535 -17.64 26.67 32.61
N GLU A 536 -16.99 27.32 33.56
CA GLU A 536 -16.45 26.67 34.75
C GLU A 536 -17.57 26.25 35.72
N LYS A 537 -17.51 25.02 36.26
CA LYS A 537 -18.62 24.36 36.98
C LYS A 537 -18.89 24.85 38.41
N LYS A 538 -17.86 25.24 39.17
CA LYS A 538 -18.00 25.75 40.56
C LYS A 538 -18.35 27.23 40.59
N ASN A 539 -17.81 28.00 39.65
CA ASN A 539 -17.93 29.46 39.67
C ASN A 539 -18.91 30.01 38.62
N ASP A 540 -19.46 29.18 37.74
CA ASP A 540 -20.24 29.60 36.56
C ASP A 540 -19.56 30.73 35.80
N ASN A 541 -18.22 30.66 35.67
CA ASN A 541 -17.44 31.66 34.98
C ASN A 541 -17.33 31.29 33.49
N HIS A 542 -17.66 32.23 32.62
CA HIS A 542 -17.54 32.04 31.17
C HIS A 542 -16.16 32.50 30.73
N PHE A 543 -15.38 31.59 30.14
CA PHE A 543 -14.04 31.88 29.66
C PHE A 543 -13.95 31.63 28.15
N ASN A 544 -13.53 32.66 27.41
CA ASN A 544 -13.43 32.65 25.96
C ASN A 544 -12.01 32.95 25.50
N ILE A 545 -11.56 32.27 24.44
CA ILE A 545 -10.27 32.50 23.79
C ILE A 545 -10.53 32.73 22.30
N SER A 546 -10.09 33.87 21.79
CA SER A 546 -9.99 34.14 20.35
C SER A 546 -8.53 34.14 19.93
N LYS A 547 -8.17 33.31 18.95
CA LYS A 547 -6.79 33.13 18.50
C LYS A 547 -6.68 33.25 16.99
N ALA A 548 -5.68 34.00 16.54
CA ALA A 548 -5.27 34.07 15.14
C ALA A 548 -3.79 33.67 15.03
N GLU A 549 -3.49 32.72 14.15
CA GLU A 549 -2.15 32.21 13.90
C GLU A 549 -1.75 32.43 12.45
N PHE A 550 -0.47 32.72 12.24
CA PHE A 550 0.14 32.90 10.95
C PHE A 550 1.48 32.16 10.88
N VAL A 551 1.67 31.37 9.83
CA VAL A 551 2.94 30.70 9.53
C VAL A 551 3.40 31.08 8.14
N VAL A 552 4.66 31.51 8.02
CA VAL A 552 5.36 31.65 6.74
C VAL A 552 6.54 30.72 6.73
N THR A 553 6.63 29.85 5.74
CA THR A 553 7.78 28.97 5.54
C THR A 553 8.48 29.30 4.24
N ARG A 554 9.74 29.71 4.32
CA ARG A 554 10.68 29.70 3.21
C ARG A 554 11.31 28.31 3.08
N LYS A 555 10.91 27.58 2.04
CA LYS A 555 11.44 26.27 1.68
C LYS A 555 12.82 26.41 1.04
N ASP A 556 13.70 25.48 1.37
CA ASP A 556 15.05 25.37 0.79
C ASP A 556 15.84 26.70 0.83
N ILE A 557 15.81 27.41 1.97
CA ILE A 557 16.67 28.59 2.17
C ILE A 557 18.16 28.21 2.06
N PHE A 558 18.48 26.99 2.53
CA PHE A 558 19.66 26.22 2.17
C PHE A 558 19.21 24.83 1.71
N ARG A 559 20.08 24.05 1.06
CA ARG A 559 19.73 22.71 0.56
C ARG A 559 19.05 21.85 1.64
N LYS A 560 17.79 21.45 1.41
CA LYS A 560 16.97 20.63 2.33
C LYS A 560 16.73 21.28 3.69
N THR A 561 16.78 22.61 3.78
CA THR A 561 16.60 23.37 5.01
C THR A 561 15.51 24.40 4.81
N ASN A 562 14.46 24.33 5.64
CA ASN A 562 13.37 25.29 5.64
C ASN A 562 13.54 26.26 6.81
N LEU A 563 13.14 27.51 6.59
CA LEU A 563 12.99 28.52 7.63
C LEU A 563 11.51 28.84 7.77
N SER A 564 10.97 28.71 8.98
CA SER A 564 9.59 29.04 9.30
C SER A 564 9.53 30.14 10.35
N LEU A 565 8.66 31.12 10.13
CA LEU A 565 8.23 32.09 11.13
C LEU A 565 6.77 31.79 11.48
N PHE A 566 6.53 31.47 12.74
CA PHE A 566 5.19 31.38 13.34
C PHE A 566 4.94 32.63 14.18
N SER A 567 3.71 33.14 14.12
CA SER A 567 3.22 34.21 14.99
C SER A 567 1.77 33.94 15.33
N ALA A 568 1.39 34.11 16.59
CA ALA A 568 0.03 34.02 17.07
C ALA A 568 -0.32 35.19 17.98
N TYR A 569 -1.56 35.63 17.87
CA TYR A 569 -2.18 36.59 18.78
C TYR A 569 -3.42 35.95 19.39
N GLU A 570 -3.51 35.99 20.72
CA GLU A 570 -4.65 35.47 21.47
C GLU A 570 -5.25 36.58 22.34
N TYR A 571 -6.58 36.61 22.39
CA TYR A 571 -7.36 37.44 23.31
C TYR A 571 -8.19 36.53 24.19
N HIS A 572 -7.98 36.61 25.50
CA HIS A 572 -8.69 35.85 26.51
C HIS A 572 -9.67 36.78 27.22
N ASP A 573 -10.88 36.29 27.50
CA ASP A 573 -11.98 37.05 28.09
C ASP A 573 -12.72 36.20 29.13
N SER A 574 -13.00 36.77 30.30
CA SER A 574 -13.61 36.13 31.46
C SER A 574 -14.71 37.02 32.05
N GLN A 575 -15.89 36.46 32.32
CA GLN A 575 -17.05 37.25 32.76
C GLN A 575 -17.10 37.58 34.25
N LYS A 576 -16.46 36.78 35.12
CA LYS A 576 -16.41 37.05 36.57
C LYS A 576 -14.99 37.41 36.99
N GLU A 577 -14.86 38.50 37.75
CA GLU A 577 -13.63 38.99 38.40
C GLU A 577 -13.16 38.00 39.48
N VAL A 578 -12.65 36.83 39.10
CA VAL A 578 -12.12 35.85 40.07
C VAL A 578 -10.59 35.79 40.03
N ASP A 579 -9.97 36.06 38.87
CA ASP A 579 -8.50 36.02 38.71
C ASP A 579 -7.98 36.89 37.55
N ILE A 580 -8.52 36.74 36.34
CA ILE A 580 -8.20 37.52 35.13
C ILE A 580 -9.52 37.95 34.50
N ASP A 581 -9.63 39.21 34.07
CA ASP A 581 -10.78 39.70 33.31
C ASP A 581 -10.50 39.56 31.81
N HIS A 582 -9.34 40.07 31.37
CA HIS A 582 -8.88 39.98 29.99
C HIS A 582 -7.38 39.69 29.92
N ALA A 583 -6.94 38.96 28.89
CA ALA A 583 -5.51 38.82 28.59
C ALA A 583 -5.21 38.90 27.09
N LYS A 584 -4.01 39.40 26.77
CA LYS A 584 -3.44 39.47 25.43
C LYS A 584 -2.17 38.65 25.40
N VAL A 585 -2.13 37.66 24.52
CA VAL A 585 -0.96 36.79 24.34
C VAL A 585 -0.39 36.99 22.95
N PHE A 586 0.91 37.24 22.88
CA PHE A 586 1.67 37.26 21.64
C PHE A 586 2.73 36.17 21.68
N ASP A 587 2.67 35.21 20.77
CA ASP A 587 3.60 34.09 20.67
C ASP A 587 4.25 34.08 19.29
N SER A 588 5.57 34.09 19.22
CA SER A 588 6.30 34.03 17.97
C SER A 588 7.44 33.01 18.05
N LYS A 589 7.60 32.22 16.99
CA LYS A 589 8.64 31.20 16.89
C LYS A 589 9.35 31.28 15.54
N LEU A 590 10.68 31.33 15.58
CA LEU A 590 11.55 31.16 14.43
C LEU A 590 12.12 29.75 14.44
N GLU A 591 11.94 28.99 13.36
CA GLU A 591 12.34 27.58 13.29
C GLU A 591 13.13 27.27 12.02
N LEU A 592 14.28 26.63 12.16
CA LEU A 592 15.07 26.02 11.10
C LEU A 592 14.88 24.51 11.12
N LEU A 593 14.37 23.96 10.02
CA LEU A 593 14.11 22.53 9.87
C LEU A 593 14.96 21.96 8.74
N ARG A 594 15.92 21.09 9.06
CA ARG A 594 16.81 20.44 8.09
C ARG A 594 16.50 18.97 7.90
N SER A 595 16.22 18.55 6.67
CA SER A 595 15.94 17.16 6.33
C SER A 595 17.22 16.37 6.01
N LYS A 596 17.39 15.21 6.66
CA LYS A 596 18.44 14.22 6.38
C LYS A 596 17.80 12.93 5.84
N GLY A 597 17.66 12.88 4.52
CA GLY A 597 16.93 11.80 3.85
C GLY A 597 15.43 12.08 3.80
N GLU A 598 14.63 11.01 3.72
CA GLU A 598 13.17 11.10 3.62
C GLU A 598 12.47 11.05 4.99
N TYR A 599 13.13 10.44 5.98
CA TYR A 599 12.50 10.09 7.25
C TYR A 599 12.92 10.96 8.43
N LEU A 600 14.15 11.50 8.43
CA LEU A 600 14.70 12.21 9.58
C LEU A 600 14.83 13.71 9.30
N LYS A 601 14.41 14.54 10.26
CA LYS A 601 14.60 15.99 10.25
C LYS A 601 15.19 16.46 11.57
N PHE A 602 15.95 17.55 11.52
CA PHE A 602 16.50 18.23 12.69
C PHE A 602 15.91 19.64 12.80
N LYS A 603 15.63 20.07 14.02
CA LYS A 603 15.03 21.36 14.34
C LYS A 603 16.00 22.17 15.18
N LEU A 604 16.08 23.46 14.88
CA LEU A 604 16.60 24.50 15.77
C LEU A 604 15.55 25.59 15.81
N TYR A 605 15.15 26.05 17.00
CA TYR A 605 14.17 27.11 17.10
C TYR A 605 14.42 28.05 18.27
N TYR A 606 13.88 29.25 18.12
CA TYR A 606 13.75 30.25 19.16
C TYR A 606 12.28 30.68 19.24
N ARG A 607 11.74 30.76 20.46
CA ARG A 607 10.36 31.20 20.73
C ARG A 607 10.36 32.35 21.72
N TYR A 608 9.50 33.32 21.46
CA TYR A 608 9.23 34.47 22.31
C TYR A 608 7.72 34.51 22.59
N LEU A 609 7.35 34.47 23.86
CA LEU A 609 5.97 34.59 24.30
C LEU A 609 5.83 35.75 25.27
N ASN A 610 4.85 36.60 25.05
CA ASN A 610 4.50 37.73 25.91
C ASN A 610 3.02 37.62 26.28
N HIS A 611 2.74 37.54 27.56
CA HIS A 611 1.40 37.45 28.12
C HIS A 611 1.16 38.69 28.97
N ASN A 612 0.10 39.43 28.65
CA ASN A 612 -0.31 40.59 29.43
C ASN A 612 -1.76 40.43 29.85
N SER A 613 -2.06 40.58 31.15
CA SER A 613 -3.37 40.33 31.73
C SER A 613 -3.84 41.47 32.61
N THR A 614 -5.13 41.72 32.61
CA THR A 614 -5.80 42.67 33.50
C THR A 614 -6.85 41.93 34.31
N GLY A 615 -6.94 42.22 35.60
CA GLY A 615 -7.89 41.62 36.53
C GLY A 615 -7.42 41.77 37.98
N LEU A 616 -8.06 41.06 38.90
CA LEU A 616 -7.71 41.09 40.33
C LEU A 616 -6.25 40.68 40.62
N LYS A 617 -5.66 39.83 39.78
CA LYS A 617 -4.24 39.48 39.85
C LYS A 617 -3.56 39.76 38.52
N ASN A 618 -2.57 40.65 38.54
CA ASN A 618 -1.73 40.84 37.37
C ASN A 618 -0.78 39.63 37.20
N ARG A 619 -0.87 38.95 36.04
CA ARG A 619 -0.07 37.78 35.65
C ARG A 619 0.76 38.08 34.39
N ASP A 620 1.24 39.31 34.24
CA ASP A 620 2.10 39.69 33.11
C ASP A 620 3.43 38.94 33.10
N PHE A 621 3.83 38.46 31.93
CA PHE A 621 5.13 37.83 31.79
C PHE A 621 5.66 37.72 30.36
N ILE A 622 6.99 37.53 30.27
CA ILE A 622 7.71 37.24 29.03
C ILE A 622 8.48 35.93 29.19
N GLN A 623 8.40 35.06 28.19
CA GLN A 623 9.14 33.82 28.10
C GLN A 623 9.97 33.79 26.82
N GLN A 624 11.22 33.35 26.94
CA GLN A 624 12.12 33.10 25.82
C GLN A 624 12.61 31.67 25.89
N GLU A 625 12.51 30.94 24.78
CA GLU A 625 12.88 29.54 24.69
C GLU A 625 13.83 29.30 23.52
N TRP A 626 14.90 28.53 23.76
CA TRP A 626 15.80 28.03 22.73
C TRP A 626 15.74 26.51 22.73
N GLY A 627 15.49 25.93 21.56
CA GLY A 627 15.30 24.49 21.45
C GLY A 627 16.03 23.87 20.27
N ILE A 628 16.40 22.62 20.48
CA ILE A 628 16.85 21.70 19.44
C ILE A 628 15.93 20.50 19.44
N GLY A 629 15.79 19.85 18.28
CA GLY A 629 14.99 18.65 18.22
C GLY A 629 15.24 17.82 16.97
N SER A 630 14.55 16.69 16.92
CA SER A 630 14.51 15.81 15.78
C SER A 630 13.10 15.30 15.55
N GLN A 631 12.79 15.01 14.29
CA GLN A 631 11.54 14.42 13.87
C GLN A 631 11.83 13.21 12.99
N PHE A 632 11.20 12.07 13.29
CA PHE A 632 11.22 10.88 12.45
C PHE A 632 9.82 10.64 11.89
N ILE A 633 9.74 10.40 10.58
CA ILE A 633 8.51 10.12 9.84
C ILE A 633 8.71 8.82 9.09
N PHE A 634 7.75 7.90 9.14
CA PHE A 634 7.76 6.66 8.37
C PHE A 634 6.39 6.37 7.76
#